data_AF-A0A495ZTJ5-F1
#
_entry.id   AF-A0A495ZTJ5-F1
#
_cell.length_a   1.000
_cell.length_b   1.000
_cell.length_c   1.000
_cell.angle_alpha   90.00
_cell.angle_beta   90.00
_cell.angle_gamma   90.00
#
_symmetry.space_group_name_H-M   'P 1'
#
loop_
_entity.id
_entity.type
_entity.pdbx_description
1 polymer ?
#
loop_
_entity_poly.entity_id
_entity_poly.type
_entity_poly.pdbx_seq_one_letter_code
_entity_poly.pdbx_strand_id
1 'polypeptide(L)'
;MVERWGIFELTLNGPCTGNPFTEVELTAEFKQEDWTFEPHGFYDGDGIYKIRFMPDAIGEWTYTTKSNRAELNGKTGRFTCIDPSEGNHGPVQVYKDFYFQYADGTPYHQFGTTCYAWAHQGEAMEEQTLETLAEAPFNKMRMCIFPKDYVYNKNEPVHYPFEGKPLKDWDFTKFNPEFWQHFEQRVQDLLDLGIEADIILFHTYDRWNFENMDAESDDRYIRYAVARLAVFRNVWWSLANEFDIMPAKQESDWDRFFQIIRDHDPYQRLRGIHNCRRWYDHSKPWVTHTSIQTSNMAQGINYRTQYGKPVIYDECRYEGNIPHGWGNITAEEMVQHFWAGTVSGCYVGHGETYEHPEDLLWWAKGGVLRGESPPRIAFLREFMADAPAFDTLAPIGDDKGQYILAKHGEYYLTYTTAPQTIILNLQGEQPYKVDRVDTWNMKVVPVGTAHPGEYTFAAPHDGSAYRFTPYAPGEKLRPEAKASADVLQGSAPLTVNFSAAGDLAHHWTFGDGTTSTESNPTHIYENLGQYVTTLTVMDEAGDTATTSLAIHVSPEAPADIGTHTEFPGSRDGLVFLWHNTLEGSDDVEPRGEVKIGEDGQMDLTGGAFLTKDVNETLLAACQASNQLTLECLVTTNNLDQSGPARIISFSNDITHRNFTFGQDGDRFTVRIRTPRTGANGLGGEFSFGKIEAGKPTHVIVSYFDGNVYCYINGKLVHVSKGTQADFSNWERYPLLFGDEASGGRNWEGKLSRIAIYSRFVSVEEAAHKFKLVQGK
;
A
#
# COMPACT_ATOMS: atom_id res chain seq x y z
N MET A 1 -9.52 -44.48 -4.13
CA MET A 1 -9.04 -43.85 -2.90
C MET A 1 -8.80 -42.39 -3.24
N VAL A 2 -9.13 -41.48 -2.34
CA VAL A 2 -8.96 -40.02 -2.50
C VAL A 2 -8.32 -39.54 -1.21
N GLU A 3 -7.39 -38.60 -1.26
CA GLU A 3 -6.78 -38.04 -0.05
C GLU A 3 -7.74 -37.07 0.63
N ARG A 4 -7.59 -36.88 1.95
CA ARG A 4 -8.23 -35.76 2.64
C ARG A 4 -7.81 -34.45 1.97
N TRP A 5 -8.78 -33.60 1.69
CA TRP A 5 -8.64 -32.37 0.90
C TRP A 5 -8.21 -32.56 -0.57
N GLY A 6 -8.26 -33.80 -1.07
CA GLY A 6 -8.21 -34.14 -2.48
C GLY A 6 -9.58 -34.03 -3.15
N ILE A 7 -9.66 -34.30 -4.46
CA ILE A 7 -10.91 -34.18 -5.22
C ILE A 7 -11.45 -35.59 -5.53
N PHE A 8 -12.65 -35.88 -5.05
CA PHE A 8 -13.48 -36.97 -5.59
C PHE A 8 -14.38 -36.40 -6.69
N GLU A 9 -14.35 -36.99 -7.89
CA GLU A 9 -15.23 -36.60 -9.00
C GLU A 9 -16.16 -37.76 -9.37
N LEU A 10 -17.46 -37.50 -9.35
CA LEU A 10 -18.48 -38.37 -9.89
C LEU A 10 -18.88 -37.86 -11.29
N THR A 11 -18.64 -38.66 -12.32
CA THR A 11 -19.08 -38.40 -13.69
C THR A 11 -20.31 -39.24 -14.04
N LEU A 12 -21.35 -38.60 -14.56
CA LEU A 12 -22.62 -39.22 -14.93
C LEU A 12 -22.99 -38.86 -16.37
N ASN A 13 -23.63 -39.80 -17.07
CA ASN A 13 -24.26 -39.54 -18.36
C ASN A 13 -25.73 -39.16 -18.14
N GLY A 14 -26.15 -38.06 -18.74
CA GLY A 14 -27.50 -37.51 -18.63
C GLY A 14 -28.03 -36.95 -19.95
N PRO A 15 -29.11 -36.16 -19.91
CA PRO A 15 -29.67 -35.54 -21.10
C PRO A 15 -28.70 -34.54 -21.73
N CYS A 16 -28.63 -34.55 -23.06
CA CYS A 16 -27.95 -33.52 -23.87
C CYS A 16 -28.92 -32.67 -24.71
N THR A 17 -30.23 -32.92 -24.61
CA THR A 17 -31.30 -32.17 -25.31
C THR A 17 -31.89 -31.08 -24.42
N GLY A 18 -32.36 -29.99 -25.00
CA GLY A 18 -32.90 -28.83 -24.26
C GLY A 18 -31.77 -27.89 -23.83
N ASN A 19 -31.94 -27.18 -22.72
CA ASN A 19 -30.83 -26.49 -22.04
C ASN A 19 -30.46 -27.20 -20.71
N PRO A 20 -29.49 -28.13 -20.73
CA PRO A 20 -28.96 -28.79 -19.53
C PRO A 20 -28.55 -27.87 -18.39
N PHE A 21 -28.05 -26.67 -18.69
CA PHE A 21 -27.54 -25.73 -17.68
C PHE A 21 -28.64 -25.09 -16.85
N THR A 22 -29.88 -25.07 -17.34
CA THR A 22 -31.02 -24.45 -16.65
C THR A 22 -32.15 -25.44 -16.34
N GLU A 23 -32.25 -26.53 -17.08
CA GLU A 23 -33.35 -27.50 -16.95
C GLU A 23 -33.02 -28.69 -16.04
N VAL A 24 -31.74 -28.92 -15.72
CA VAL A 24 -31.31 -30.06 -14.92
C VAL A 24 -30.78 -29.60 -13.57
N GLU A 25 -31.40 -30.12 -12.52
CA GLU A 25 -30.94 -29.97 -11.15
C GLU A 25 -30.16 -31.23 -10.77
N LEU A 26 -28.98 -31.06 -10.18
CA LEU A 26 -28.14 -32.17 -9.73
C LEU A 26 -27.42 -31.79 -8.44
N THR A 27 -27.57 -32.60 -7.40
CA THR A 27 -26.77 -32.57 -6.17
C THR A 27 -26.39 -34.00 -5.76
N ALA A 28 -25.50 -34.16 -4.78
CA ALA A 28 -25.33 -35.45 -4.11
C ALA A 28 -25.09 -35.27 -2.63
N GLU A 29 -25.74 -36.09 -1.82
CA GLU A 29 -25.43 -36.23 -0.40
C GLU A 29 -24.20 -37.13 -0.25
N PHE A 30 -23.09 -36.56 0.20
CA PHE A 30 -21.90 -37.30 0.65
C PHE A 30 -21.97 -37.48 2.16
N LYS A 31 -21.86 -38.73 2.62
CA LYS A 31 -22.04 -39.10 4.03
C LYS A 31 -20.88 -39.91 4.58
N GLN A 32 -20.46 -39.52 5.77
CA GLN A 32 -19.61 -40.31 6.66
C GLN A 32 -20.15 -40.15 8.09
N GLU A 33 -20.56 -41.26 8.71
CA GLU A 33 -21.22 -41.26 10.02
C GLU A 33 -22.43 -40.28 10.07
N ASP A 34 -22.43 -39.33 11.00
CA ASP A 34 -23.48 -38.31 11.16
C ASP A 34 -23.26 -37.07 10.26
N TRP A 35 -22.13 -36.98 9.55
CA TRP A 35 -21.80 -35.84 8.69
C TRP A 35 -22.40 -36.01 7.30
N THR A 36 -23.04 -34.96 6.79
CA THR A 36 -23.58 -34.91 5.43
C THR A 36 -23.18 -33.61 4.76
N PHE A 37 -22.60 -33.71 3.57
CA PHE A 37 -22.33 -32.58 2.68
C PHE A 37 -23.17 -32.74 1.40
N GLU A 38 -23.70 -31.64 0.88
CA GLU A 38 -24.54 -31.65 -0.33
C GLU A 38 -24.02 -30.66 -1.39
N PRO A 39 -22.84 -30.91 -2.01
CA PRO A 39 -22.38 -30.11 -3.13
C PRO A 39 -23.34 -30.20 -4.33
N HIS A 40 -23.43 -29.10 -5.08
CA HIS A 40 -24.11 -29.06 -6.35
C HIS A 40 -23.28 -29.72 -7.46
N GLY A 41 -23.96 -30.41 -8.37
CA GLY A 41 -23.41 -30.84 -9.64
C GLY A 41 -23.54 -29.79 -10.73
N PHE A 42 -22.89 -30.04 -11.85
CA PHE A 42 -22.90 -29.18 -13.02
C PHE A 42 -22.89 -29.99 -14.31
N TYR A 43 -23.41 -29.40 -15.39
CA TYR A 43 -23.27 -29.93 -16.75
C TYR A 43 -21.90 -29.53 -17.33
N ASP A 44 -21.22 -30.45 -18.00
CA ASP A 44 -19.85 -30.28 -18.50
C ASP A 44 -19.73 -30.54 -20.02
N GLY A 45 -20.85 -30.43 -20.74
CA GLY A 45 -20.89 -30.66 -22.19
C GLY A 45 -21.16 -32.12 -22.57
N ASP A 46 -21.59 -32.34 -23.81
CA ASP A 46 -21.75 -33.67 -24.43
C ASP A 46 -22.52 -34.72 -23.61
N GLY A 47 -23.56 -34.30 -22.87
CA GLY A 47 -24.35 -35.20 -22.01
C GLY A 47 -23.65 -35.61 -20.71
N ILE A 48 -22.50 -35.01 -20.39
CA ILE A 48 -21.72 -35.27 -19.19
C ILE A 48 -22.13 -34.33 -18.07
N TYR A 49 -22.39 -34.89 -16.90
CA TYR A 49 -22.64 -34.17 -15.66
C TYR A 49 -21.62 -34.60 -14.62
N LYS A 50 -21.17 -33.66 -13.80
CA LYS A 50 -20.17 -33.90 -12.77
C LYS A 50 -20.65 -33.41 -11.41
N ILE A 51 -20.24 -34.11 -10.35
CA ILE A 51 -20.32 -33.65 -8.98
C ILE A 51 -18.94 -33.83 -8.38
N ARG A 52 -18.35 -32.75 -7.86
CA ARG A 52 -17.04 -32.80 -7.22
C ARG A 52 -17.18 -32.61 -5.71
N PHE A 53 -16.47 -33.43 -4.95
CA PHE A 53 -16.48 -33.42 -3.50
C PHE A 53 -15.06 -33.46 -2.93
N MET A 54 -14.78 -32.59 -1.96
CA MET A 54 -13.51 -32.56 -1.23
C MET A 54 -13.72 -33.14 0.18
N PRO A 55 -13.34 -34.40 0.46
CA PRO A 55 -13.52 -34.99 1.79
C PRO A 55 -12.58 -34.33 2.82
N ASP A 56 -13.10 -34.05 4.01
CA ASP A 56 -12.37 -33.42 5.12
C ASP A 56 -12.05 -34.39 6.27
N ALA A 57 -12.50 -35.65 6.18
CA ALA A 57 -12.22 -36.70 7.14
C ALA A 57 -11.83 -38.03 6.48
N ILE A 58 -10.89 -38.73 7.11
CA ILE A 58 -10.37 -40.04 6.66
C ILE A 58 -11.42 -41.12 6.93
N GLY A 59 -11.55 -42.10 6.03
CA GLY A 59 -12.44 -43.25 6.19
C GLY A 59 -13.34 -43.48 4.97
N GLU A 60 -14.35 -44.34 5.14
CA GLU A 60 -15.30 -44.65 4.07
C GLU A 60 -16.37 -43.55 3.96
N TRP A 61 -16.49 -42.99 2.76
CA TRP A 61 -17.54 -42.07 2.37
C TRP A 61 -18.51 -42.76 1.43
N THR A 62 -19.79 -42.47 1.58
CA THR A 62 -20.84 -42.90 0.65
C THR A 62 -21.48 -41.69 -0.01
N TYR A 63 -22.05 -41.87 -1.20
CA TYR A 63 -22.84 -40.80 -1.83
C TYR A 63 -24.18 -41.31 -2.35
N THR A 64 -25.16 -40.41 -2.42
CA THR A 64 -26.44 -40.61 -3.13
C THR A 64 -26.80 -39.34 -3.89
N THR A 65 -26.98 -39.42 -5.21
CA THR A 65 -27.34 -38.28 -6.05
C THR A 65 -28.82 -37.94 -5.94
N LYS A 66 -29.15 -36.66 -6.08
CA LYS A 66 -30.52 -36.15 -6.24
C LYS A 66 -30.60 -35.35 -7.54
N SER A 67 -31.63 -35.61 -8.34
CA SER A 67 -31.86 -34.88 -9.59
C SER A 67 -33.33 -34.91 -9.99
N ASN A 68 -33.75 -33.89 -10.72
CA ASN A 68 -35.04 -33.88 -11.42
C ASN A 68 -35.06 -34.79 -12.68
N ARG A 69 -33.92 -35.40 -13.05
CA ARG A 69 -33.80 -36.37 -14.16
C ARG A 69 -33.58 -37.78 -13.62
N ALA A 70 -34.38 -38.74 -14.08
CA ALA A 70 -34.35 -40.12 -13.58
C ALA A 70 -33.01 -40.83 -13.83
N GLU A 71 -32.36 -40.51 -14.95
CA GLU A 71 -31.06 -41.03 -15.34
C GLU A 71 -29.92 -40.54 -14.44
N LEU A 72 -30.08 -39.42 -13.73
CA LEU A 72 -29.11 -38.84 -12.80
C LEU A 72 -29.48 -39.01 -11.32
N ASN A 73 -30.75 -39.25 -11.01
CA ASN A 73 -31.27 -39.33 -9.64
C ASN A 73 -31.01 -40.71 -8.98
N GLY A 74 -30.75 -40.71 -7.67
CA GLY A 74 -30.65 -41.92 -6.85
C GLY A 74 -29.45 -42.82 -7.17
N LYS A 75 -28.39 -42.28 -7.80
CA LYS A 75 -27.14 -43.01 -8.01
C LYS A 75 -26.37 -43.06 -6.71
N THR A 76 -25.88 -44.24 -6.36
CA THR A 76 -25.13 -44.45 -5.13
C THR A 76 -23.73 -44.99 -5.41
N GLY A 77 -22.82 -44.76 -4.47
CA GLY A 77 -21.49 -45.32 -4.50
C GLY A 77 -20.74 -45.03 -3.21
N ARG A 78 -19.47 -45.43 -3.19
CA ARG A 78 -18.58 -45.23 -2.05
C ARG A 78 -17.14 -45.01 -2.50
N PHE A 79 -16.36 -44.33 -1.67
CA PHE A 79 -14.91 -44.23 -1.82
C PHE A 79 -14.26 -44.15 -0.44
N THR A 80 -12.95 -44.40 -0.38
CA THR A 80 -12.16 -44.26 0.84
C THR A 80 -11.33 -42.99 0.77
N CYS A 81 -11.52 -42.12 1.76
CA CYS A 81 -10.65 -40.99 2.06
C CYS A 81 -9.44 -41.48 2.87
N ILE A 82 -8.23 -41.14 2.44
CA ILE A 82 -6.96 -41.52 3.09
C ILE A 82 -6.22 -40.28 3.62
N ASP A 83 -5.14 -40.50 4.36
CA ASP A 83 -4.26 -39.41 4.80
C ASP A 83 -3.82 -38.51 3.63
N PRO A 84 -3.67 -37.19 3.85
CA PRO A 84 -3.14 -36.29 2.85
C PRO A 84 -1.68 -36.62 2.52
N SER A 85 -1.30 -36.46 1.25
CA SER A 85 0.09 -36.48 0.80
C SER A 85 0.93 -35.38 1.45
N GLU A 86 2.26 -35.54 1.40
CA GLU A 86 3.19 -34.51 1.83
C GLU A 86 2.95 -33.21 1.03
N GLY A 87 2.85 -32.07 1.73
CA GLY A 87 2.51 -30.76 1.14
C GLY A 87 1.02 -30.48 0.97
N ASN A 88 0.14 -31.48 1.16
CA ASN A 88 -1.31 -31.25 1.18
C ASN A 88 -1.78 -30.83 2.59
N HIS A 89 -1.72 -29.52 2.84
CA HIS A 89 -2.14 -28.90 4.11
C HIS A 89 -3.66 -28.64 4.22
N GLY A 90 -4.41 -28.91 3.14
CA GLY A 90 -5.82 -28.53 3.03
C GLY A 90 -6.00 -27.04 2.70
N PRO A 91 -7.24 -26.51 2.77
CA PRO A 91 -7.52 -25.12 2.45
C PRO A 91 -7.06 -24.12 3.51
N VAL A 92 -6.77 -22.89 3.10
CA VAL A 92 -6.52 -21.77 4.01
C VAL A 92 -7.81 -21.28 4.66
N GLN A 93 -7.74 -20.94 5.95
CA GLN A 93 -8.83 -20.41 6.77
C GLN A 93 -8.35 -19.28 7.68
N VAL A 94 -9.29 -18.42 8.11
CA VAL A 94 -9.01 -17.38 9.12
C VAL A 94 -8.70 -18.04 10.47
N TYR A 95 -7.74 -17.47 11.19
CA TYR A 95 -7.25 -17.93 12.48
C TYR A 95 -7.04 -16.75 13.43
N LYS A 96 -7.51 -16.88 14.69
CA LYS A 96 -7.36 -15.85 15.75
C LYS A 96 -7.65 -14.42 15.25
N ASP A 97 -8.79 -14.25 14.58
CA ASP A 97 -9.34 -13.01 14.03
C ASP A 97 -8.55 -12.33 12.90
N PHE A 98 -7.21 -12.39 12.88
CA PHE A 98 -6.36 -11.60 11.98
C PHE A 98 -5.36 -12.42 11.15
N TYR A 99 -5.24 -13.71 11.45
CA TYR A 99 -4.21 -14.56 10.87
C TYR A 99 -4.81 -15.60 9.94
N PHE A 100 -3.96 -16.29 9.21
CA PHE A 100 -4.34 -17.39 8.37
C PHE A 100 -3.56 -18.65 8.75
N GLN A 101 -4.21 -19.79 8.60
CA GLN A 101 -3.58 -21.10 8.69
C GLN A 101 -4.24 -22.03 7.68
N TYR A 102 -3.55 -23.09 7.30
CA TYR A 102 -4.13 -24.21 6.58
C TYR A 102 -5.02 -25.07 7.50
N ALA A 103 -5.84 -25.95 6.90
CA ALA A 103 -6.77 -26.80 7.63
C ALA A 103 -6.08 -27.80 8.57
N ASP A 104 -4.83 -28.19 8.30
CA ASP A 104 -4.01 -29.02 9.19
C ASP A 104 -3.39 -28.26 10.38
N GLY A 105 -3.56 -26.93 10.44
CA GLY A 105 -2.98 -26.06 11.47
C GLY A 105 -1.63 -25.45 11.11
N THR A 106 -1.08 -25.74 9.92
CA THR A 106 0.15 -25.10 9.42
C THR A 106 -0.09 -23.60 9.22
N PRO A 107 0.75 -22.71 9.78
CA PRO A 107 0.59 -21.26 9.57
C PRO A 107 0.67 -20.88 8.09
N TYR A 108 -0.16 -19.94 7.66
CA TYR A 108 -0.12 -19.38 6.32
C TYR A 108 0.15 -17.87 6.40
N HIS A 109 1.31 -17.44 5.90
CA HIS A 109 1.61 -16.02 5.72
C HIS A 109 1.53 -15.70 4.23
N GLN A 110 0.58 -14.84 3.85
CA GLN A 110 0.34 -14.51 2.46
C GLN A 110 1.42 -13.56 1.90
N PHE A 111 1.96 -13.92 0.74
CA PHE A 111 2.81 -13.12 -0.13
C PHE A 111 2.25 -13.25 -1.54
N GLY A 112 1.47 -12.27 -1.98
CA GLY A 112 0.71 -12.39 -3.23
C GLY A 112 1.36 -11.69 -4.39
N THR A 113 0.89 -12.02 -5.59
CA THR A 113 1.11 -11.23 -6.81
C THR A 113 -0.20 -11.06 -7.60
N THR A 114 -0.21 -10.12 -8.54
CA THR A 114 -1.35 -9.85 -9.43
C THR A 114 -1.01 -10.20 -10.87
N CYS A 115 -1.87 -10.99 -11.50
CA CYS A 115 -1.72 -11.42 -12.89
C CYS A 115 -3.11 -11.65 -13.52
N TYR A 116 -3.86 -10.58 -13.78
CA TYR A 116 -5.32 -10.64 -13.92
C TYR A 116 -5.82 -11.57 -15.02
N ALA A 117 -5.23 -11.55 -16.21
CA ALA A 117 -5.77 -12.22 -17.39
C ALA A 117 -4.85 -13.30 -17.95
N TRP A 118 -3.97 -13.85 -17.12
CA TRP A 118 -2.95 -14.81 -17.52
C TRP A 118 -3.56 -16.06 -18.18
N ALA A 119 -4.63 -16.61 -17.59
CA ALA A 119 -5.38 -17.77 -18.09
C ALA A 119 -6.16 -17.53 -19.41
N HIS A 120 -5.95 -16.36 -20.03
CA HIS A 120 -6.56 -15.96 -21.31
C HIS A 120 -5.52 -15.61 -22.37
N GLN A 121 -4.22 -15.82 -22.09
CA GLN A 121 -3.14 -15.43 -23.00
C GLN A 121 -2.72 -16.55 -23.97
N GLY A 122 -3.28 -17.74 -23.81
CA GLY A 122 -2.94 -18.92 -24.60
C GLY A 122 -1.77 -19.69 -24.01
N GLU A 123 -1.74 -20.98 -24.34
CA GLU A 123 -0.92 -22.00 -23.68
C GLU A 123 0.55 -21.59 -23.51
N ALA A 124 1.21 -21.08 -24.56
CA ALA A 124 2.63 -20.73 -24.48
C ALA A 124 2.95 -19.63 -23.44
N MET A 125 2.08 -18.64 -23.28
CA MET A 125 2.27 -17.55 -22.30
C MET A 125 1.87 -18.01 -20.90
N GLU A 126 0.83 -18.85 -20.80
CA GLU A 126 0.38 -19.44 -19.55
C GLU A 126 1.45 -20.35 -18.94
N GLU A 127 2.08 -21.22 -19.73
CA GLU A 127 3.18 -22.07 -19.28
C GLU A 127 4.41 -21.24 -18.84
N GLN A 128 4.77 -20.19 -19.58
CA GLN A 128 5.85 -19.28 -19.17
C GLN A 128 5.53 -18.56 -17.85
N THR A 129 4.25 -18.26 -17.61
CA THR A 129 3.81 -17.67 -16.33
C THR A 129 4.01 -18.66 -15.19
N LEU A 130 3.65 -19.94 -15.39
CA LEU A 130 3.85 -20.99 -14.39
C LEU A 130 5.34 -21.22 -14.10
N GLU A 131 6.20 -21.25 -15.11
CA GLU A 131 7.66 -21.33 -14.95
C GLU A 131 8.19 -20.16 -14.10
N THR A 132 7.70 -18.95 -14.34
CA THR A 132 8.08 -17.76 -13.56
C THR A 132 7.58 -17.85 -12.12
N LEU A 133 6.34 -18.29 -11.91
CA LEU A 133 5.74 -18.44 -10.58
C LEU A 133 6.46 -19.50 -9.73
N ALA A 134 6.92 -20.59 -10.35
CA ALA A 134 7.64 -21.66 -9.65
C ALA A 134 8.93 -21.17 -8.95
N GLU A 135 9.57 -20.13 -9.50
CA GLU A 135 10.79 -19.51 -8.95
C GLU A 135 10.50 -18.23 -8.16
N ALA A 136 9.27 -17.73 -8.19
CA ALA A 136 8.86 -16.49 -7.53
C ALA A 136 8.50 -16.74 -6.05
N PRO A 137 8.59 -15.73 -5.17
CA PRO A 137 8.31 -15.91 -3.74
C PRO A 137 6.82 -15.99 -3.39
N PHE A 138 5.94 -15.97 -4.39
CA PHE A 138 4.51 -15.74 -4.19
C PHE A 138 3.77 -17.05 -3.89
N ASN A 139 2.82 -16.99 -2.96
CA ASN A 139 1.95 -18.10 -2.59
C ASN A 139 0.45 -17.77 -2.75
N LYS A 140 0.13 -16.61 -3.32
CA LYS A 140 -1.22 -16.26 -3.77
C LYS A 140 -1.15 -15.49 -5.08
N MET A 141 -2.08 -15.72 -6.00
CA MET A 141 -2.20 -14.92 -7.22
C MET A 141 -3.63 -14.47 -7.49
N ARG A 142 -3.81 -13.17 -7.73
CA ARG A 142 -5.08 -12.59 -8.18
C ARG A 142 -5.28 -12.83 -9.67
N MET A 143 -6.41 -13.43 -10.05
CA MET A 143 -6.74 -13.77 -11.44
C MET A 143 -8.24 -13.67 -11.73
N CYS A 144 -8.61 -13.19 -12.91
CA CYS A 144 -9.98 -13.00 -13.36
C CYS A 144 -10.52 -14.23 -14.07
N ILE A 145 -11.73 -14.66 -13.71
CA ILE A 145 -12.49 -15.62 -14.55
C ILE A 145 -12.73 -14.97 -15.90
N PHE A 146 -13.37 -13.81 -15.94
CA PHE A 146 -13.63 -13.15 -17.21
C PHE A 146 -12.35 -12.58 -17.84
N PRO A 147 -12.27 -12.57 -19.19
CA PRO A 147 -11.16 -11.95 -19.90
C PRO A 147 -11.15 -10.44 -19.66
N LYS A 148 -9.96 -9.83 -19.74
CA LYS A 148 -9.73 -8.40 -19.44
C LYS A 148 -9.49 -7.60 -20.72
N ASP A 149 -10.30 -6.59 -21.02
CA ASP A 149 -9.96 -5.56 -22.01
C ASP A 149 -9.51 -4.28 -21.31
N TYR A 150 -8.26 -3.88 -21.50
CA TYR A 150 -7.71 -2.70 -20.85
C TYR A 150 -6.52 -2.10 -21.62
N VAL A 151 -6.02 -0.95 -21.18
CA VAL A 151 -4.71 -0.46 -21.67
C VAL A 151 -3.64 -1.51 -21.32
N TYR A 152 -2.77 -1.81 -22.29
CA TYR A 152 -1.77 -2.90 -22.22
C TYR A 152 -2.32 -4.33 -22.15
N ASN A 153 -3.63 -4.54 -22.42
CA ASN A 153 -4.16 -5.87 -22.68
C ASN A 153 -5.28 -5.83 -23.71
N LYS A 154 -4.94 -6.19 -24.95
CA LYS A 154 -5.87 -6.26 -26.10
C LYS A 154 -5.95 -7.65 -26.74
N ASN A 155 -5.27 -8.63 -26.14
CA ASN A 155 -5.28 -10.01 -26.61
C ASN A 155 -6.72 -10.55 -26.58
N GLU A 156 -7.16 -11.19 -27.67
CA GLU A 156 -8.42 -11.93 -27.65
C GLU A 156 -8.22 -13.24 -26.89
N PRO A 157 -9.14 -13.61 -25.97
CA PRO A 157 -9.05 -14.89 -25.27
C PRO A 157 -9.28 -16.04 -26.23
N VAL A 158 -8.66 -17.19 -25.93
CA VAL A 158 -8.82 -18.42 -26.73
C VAL A 158 -10.22 -19.00 -26.59
N HIS A 159 -10.78 -18.97 -25.37
CA HIS A 159 -12.12 -19.44 -25.05
C HIS A 159 -12.93 -18.35 -24.34
N TYR A 160 -14.26 -18.43 -24.41
CA TYR A 160 -15.18 -17.54 -23.70
C TYR A 160 -16.10 -18.34 -22.78
N PRO A 161 -16.58 -17.77 -21.65
CA PRO A 161 -17.34 -18.48 -20.61
C PRO A 161 -18.74 -18.95 -21.02
N PHE A 162 -19.33 -18.34 -22.05
CA PHE A 162 -20.70 -18.62 -22.52
C PHE A 162 -20.72 -19.03 -24.00
N GLU A 163 -21.73 -19.79 -24.40
CA GLU A 163 -22.02 -20.01 -25.81
C GLU A 163 -22.54 -18.70 -26.44
N GLY A 164 -22.13 -18.41 -27.68
CA GLY A 164 -22.52 -17.20 -28.39
C GLY A 164 -21.48 -16.77 -29.39
N LYS A 165 -21.51 -15.50 -29.78
CA LYS A 165 -20.48 -14.90 -30.64
C LYS A 165 -19.74 -13.79 -29.86
N PRO A 166 -18.41 -13.72 -29.94
CA PRO A 166 -17.69 -12.61 -29.31
C PRO A 166 -18.24 -11.27 -29.78
N LEU A 167 -18.46 -10.36 -28.82
CA LEU A 167 -19.01 -9.00 -29.02
C LEU A 167 -20.48 -8.96 -29.50
N LYS A 168 -21.18 -10.09 -29.62
CA LYS A 168 -22.57 -10.18 -30.13
C LYS A 168 -23.35 -11.37 -29.57
N ASP A 169 -24.55 -11.15 -29.07
CA ASP A 169 -25.55 -12.21 -28.84
C ASP A 169 -25.06 -13.40 -27.99
N TRP A 170 -24.51 -13.13 -26.79
CA TRP A 170 -24.25 -14.19 -25.81
C TRP A 170 -25.54 -14.85 -25.34
N ASP A 171 -25.53 -16.17 -25.21
CA ASP A 171 -26.57 -16.92 -24.51
C ASP A 171 -26.10 -17.15 -23.06
N PHE A 172 -26.42 -16.21 -22.17
CA PHE A 172 -26.08 -16.31 -20.73
C PHE A 172 -26.78 -17.47 -20.01
N THR A 173 -27.64 -18.22 -20.69
CA THR A 173 -28.22 -19.46 -20.17
C THR A 173 -27.35 -20.69 -20.47
N LYS A 174 -26.29 -20.56 -21.26
CA LYS A 174 -25.42 -21.66 -21.67
C LYS A 174 -23.95 -21.34 -21.48
N PHE A 175 -23.27 -22.10 -20.63
CA PHE A 175 -21.83 -22.00 -20.46
C PHE A 175 -21.10 -22.74 -21.57
N ASN A 176 -19.85 -22.35 -21.85
CA ASN A 176 -18.96 -23.09 -22.73
C ASN A 176 -18.04 -23.99 -21.89
N PRO A 177 -18.24 -25.33 -21.86
CA PRO A 177 -17.46 -26.22 -21.00
C PRO A 177 -15.95 -26.18 -21.25
N GLU A 178 -15.51 -25.94 -22.50
CA GLU A 178 -14.09 -25.89 -22.85
C GLU A 178 -13.36 -24.75 -22.12
N PHE A 179 -13.97 -23.57 -22.04
CA PHE A 179 -13.44 -22.45 -21.26
C PHE A 179 -13.26 -22.83 -19.78
N TRP A 180 -14.28 -23.46 -19.19
CA TRP A 180 -14.27 -23.78 -17.78
C TRP A 180 -13.29 -24.92 -17.45
N GLN A 181 -13.13 -25.90 -18.34
CA GLN A 181 -12.14 -26.95 -18.21
C GLN A 181 -10.72 -26.40 -18.31
N HIS A 182 -10.47 -25.47 -19.23
CA HIS A 182 -9.18 -24.76 -19.32
C HIS A 182 -8.89 -23.97 -18.05
N PHE A 183 -9.86 -23.17 -17.59
CA PHE A 183 -9.70 -22.37 -16.38
C PHE A 183 -9.46 -23.23 -15.13
N GLU A 184 -10.15 -24.37 -15.00
CA GLU A 184 -9.91 -25.37 -13.95
C GLU A 184 -8.49 -25.93 -13.98
N GLN A 185 -7.97 -26.22 -15.17
CA GLN A 185 -6.58 -26.67 -15.30
C GLN A 185 -5.62 -25.61 -14.75
N ARG A 186 -5.82 -24.34 -15.09
CA ARG A 186 -4.97 -23.25 -14.59
C ARG A 186 -5.09 -23.04 -13.07
N VAL A 187 -6.25 -23.31 -12.47
CA VAL A 187 -6.40 -23.35 -11.00
C VAL A 187 -5.66 -24.54 -10.37
N GLN A 188 -5.69 -25.71 -11.03
CA GLN A 188 -4.94 -26.89 -10.62
C GLN A 188 -3.42 -26.66 -10.72
N ASP A 189 -2.95 -26.01 -11.78
CA ASP A 189 -1.52 -25.74 -11.96
C ASP A 189 -0.99 -24.85 -10.82
N LEU A 190 -1.77 -23.84 -10.39
CA LEU A 190 -1.43 -23.04 -9.21
C LEU A 190 -1.45 -23.88 -7.93
N LEU A 191 -2.39 -24.81 -7.79
CA LEU A 191 -2.45 -25.72 -6.64
C LEU A 191 -1.19 -26.59 -6.57
N ASP A 192 -0.71 -27.09 -7.71
CA ASP A 192 0.49 -27.92 -7.81
C ASP A 192 1.77 -27.13 -7.48
N LEU A 193 1.78 -25.82 -7.72
CA LEU A 193 2.84 -24.90 -7.28
C LEU A 193 2.72 -24.45 -5.81
N GLY A 194 1.66 -24.85 -5.10
CA GLY A 194 1.39 -24.38 -3.73
C GLY A 194 0.94 -22.91 -3.66
N ILE A 195 0.29 -22.43 -4.71
CA ILE A 195 -0.20 -21.06 -4.86
C ILE A 195 -1.73 -21.03 -4.71
N GLU A 196 -2.21 -20.17 -3.81
CA GLU A 196 -3.61 -19.83 -3.66
C GLU A 196 -4.13 -19.05 -4.88
N ALA A 197 -5.15 -19.57 -5.54
CA ALA A 197 -5.84 -18.93 -6.64
C ALA A 197 -6.92 -17.98 -6.09
N ASP A 198 -6.64 -16.67 -6.10
CA ASP A 198 -7.59 -15.64 -5.70
C ASP A 198 -8.44 -15.21 -6.90
N ILE A 199 -9.60 -15.86 -6.99
CA ILE A 199 -10.48 -15.85 -8.16
C ILE A 199 -11.38 -14.61 -8.13
N ILE A 200 -11.13 -13.69 -9.04
CA ILE A 200 -11.95 -12.52 -9.30
C ILE A 200 -13.16 -12.92 -10.16
N LEU A 201 -14.34 -12.86 -9.56
CA LEU A 201 -15.60 -13.24 -10.22
C LEU A 201 -16.08 -12.18 -11.21
N PHE A 202 -15.94 -10.90 -10.86
CA PHE A 202 -16.40 -9.77 -11.67
C PHE A 202 -15.36 -8.64 -11.72
N HIS A 203 -15.35 -7.87 -12.81
CA HIS A 203 -14.52 -6.66 -12.94
C HIS A 203 -15.07 -5.76 -14.04
N THR A 204 -14.59 -4.51 -14.12
CA THR A 204 -15.05 -3.53 -15.12
C THR A 204 -14.24 -3.50 -16.43
N TYR A 205 -13.17 -4.30 -16.53
CA TYR A 205 -12.30 -4.33 -17.71
C TYR A 205 -12.89 -5.18 -18.84
N ASP A 206 -14.01 -4.74 -19.41
CA ASP A 206 -14.83 -5.59 -20.26
C ASP A 206 -15.31 -4.87 -21.53
N ARG A 207 -15.28 -5.60 -22.64
CA ARG A 207 -15.92 -5.20 -23.91
C ARG A 207 -16.87 -6.25 -24.47
N TRP A 208 -16.97 -7.40 -23.80
CA TRP A 208 -17.80 -8.53 -24.19
C TRP A 208 -19.16 -8.53 -23.46
N ASN A 209 -19.38 -7.58 -22.54
CA ASN A 209 -20.64 -7.35 -21.85
C ASN A 209 -20.98 -8.40 -20.77
N PHE A 210 -19.96 -9.06 -20.21
CA PHE A 210 -20.07 -9.92 -19.02
C PHE A 210 -20.31 -9.10 -17.75
N GLU A 211 -19.80 -7.86 -17.65
CA GLU A 211 -20.05 -7.00 -16.50
C GLU A 211 -21.52 -6.55 -16.37
N ASN A 212 -22.26 -6.57 -17.48
CA ASN A 212 -23.64 -6.07 -17.59
C ASN A 212 -24.70 -7.19 -17.68
N MET A 213 -24.36 -8.41 -17.25
CA MET A 213 -25.35 -9.49 -17.14
C MET A 213 -26.51 -9.09 -16.21
N ASP A 214 -27.71 -9.61 -16.49
CA ASP A 214 -28.85 -9.48 -15.58
C ASP A 214 -28.66 -10.29 -14.30
N ALA A 215 -29.48 -10.01 -13.29
CA ALA A 215 -29.34 -10.60 -11.96
C ALA A 215 -29.47 -12.14 -11.96
N GLU A 216 -30.32 -12.71 -12.82
CA GLU A 216 -30.50 -14.17 -12.89
C GLU A 216 -29.27 -14.83 -13.53
N SER A 217 -28.71 -14.20 -14.56
CA SER A 217 -27.50 -14.64 -15.23
C SER A 217 -26.28 -14.54 -14.31
N ASP A 218 -26.16 -13.47 -13.50
CA ASP A 218 -25.14 -13.36 -12.45
C ASP A 218 -25.23 -14.53 -11.46
N ASP A 219 -26.44 -14.81 -10.93
CA ASP A 219 -26.64 -15.85 -9.93
C ASP A 219 -26.35 -17.24 -10.49
N ARG A 220 -26.75 -17.47 -11.74
CA ARG A 220 -26.45 -18.72 -12.47
C ARG A 220 -24.95 -18.88 -12.65
N TYR A 221 -24.26 -17.83 -13.09
CA TYR A 221 -22.81 -17.80 -13.25
C TYR A 221 -22.08 -18.10 -11.94
N ILE A 222 -22.43 -17.42 -10.84
CA ILE A 222 -21.79 -17.63 -9.53
C ILE A 222 -21.99 -19.07 -9.06
N ARG A 223 -23.22 -19.60 -9.13
CA ARG A 223 -23.49 -21.00 -8.73
C ARG A 223 -22.72 -22.01 -9.57
N TYR A 224 -22.60 -21.76 -10.87
CA TYR A 224 -21.84 -22.61 -11.77
C TYR A 224 -20.33 -22.55 -11.47
N ALA A 225 -19.78 -21.36 -11.23
CA ALA A 225 -18.39 -21.18 -10.80
C ALA A 225 -18.10 -21.90 -9.48
N VAL A 226 -18.98 -21.77 -8.48
CA VAL A 226 -18.86 -22.43 -7.18
C VAL A 226 -18.91 -23.95 -7.32
N ALA A 227 -19.88 -24.51 -8.05
CA ALA A 227 -20.01 -25.96 -8.25
C ALA A 227 -18.76 -26.57 -8.90
N ARG A 228 -18.06 -25.80 -9.74
CA ARG A 228 -16.87 -26.23 -10.48
C ARG A 228 -15.58 -26.06 -9.70
N LEU A 229 -15.39 -24.90 -9.05
CA LEU A 229 -14.11 -24.46 -8.51
C LEU A 229 -14.00 -24.55 -6.99
N ALA A 230 -15.10 -24.55 -6.23
CA ALA A 230 -15.02 -24.56 -4.76
C ALA A 230 -14.28 -25.79 -4.21
N VAL A 231 -14.29 -26.90 -4.95
CA VAL A 231 -13.63 -28.16 -4.56
C VAL A 231 -12.11 -28.03 -4.50
N PHE A 232 -11.50 -27.12 -5.28
CA PHE A 232 -10.06 -26.88 -5.23
C PHE A 232 -9.70 -26.18 -3.92
N ARG A 233 -8.77 -26.77 -3.17
CA ARG A 233 -8.43 -26.31 -1.81
C ARG A 233 -7.70 -24.97 -1.76
N ASN A 234 -7.09 -24.56 -2.87
CA ASN A 234 -6.37 -23.30 -3.02
C ASN A 234 -7.25 -22.14 -3.53
N VAL A 235 -8.56 -22.31 -3.66
CA VAL A 235 -9.46 -21.26 -4.20
C VAL A 235 -9.88 -20.27 -3.12
N TRP A 236 -9.72 -18.99 -3.42
CA TRP A 236 -10.30 -17.86 -2.69
C TRP A 236 -11.25 -17.09 -3.62
N TRP A 237 -12.32 -16.54 -3.07
CA TRP A 237 -13.31 -15.77 -3.82
C TRP A 237 -13.11 -14.26 -3.63
N SER A 238 -12.62 -13.58 -4.67
CA SER A 238 -12.70 -12.13 -4.77
C SER A 238 -13.93 -11.77 -5.59
N LEU A 239 -15.00 -11.27 -4.95
CA LEU A 239 -16.26 -10.99 -5.67
C LEU A 239 -16.06 -10.03 -6.84
N ALA A 240 -15.22 -9.02 -6.65
CA ALA A 240 -14.85 -8.13 -7.73
C ALA A 240 -13.44 -7.58 -7.56
N ASN A 241 -12.86 -7.16 -8.68
CA ASN A 241 -11.79 -6.18 -8.71
C ASN A 241 -12.39 -4.82 -9.08
N GLU A 242 -12.21 -3.82 -8.21
CA GLU A 242 -12.75 -2.46 -8.37
C GLU A 242 -14.29 -2.43 -8.39
N PHE A 243 -14.93 -3.04 -7.38
CA PHE A 243 -16.39 -3.24 -7.33
C PHE A 243 -17.20 -1.95 -7.47
N ASP A 244 -16.68 -0.84 -6.95
CA ASP A 244 -17.42 0.41 -6.76
C ASP A 244 -17.50 1.28 -8.01
N ILE A 245 -16.79 0.90 -9.07
CA ILE A 245 -16.84 1.54 -10.39
C ILE A 245 -17.54 0.68 -11.45
N MET A 246 -18.10 -0.47 -11.08
CA MET A 246 -18.95 -1.29 -11.96
C MET A 246 -20.37 -0.71 -12.04
N PRO A 247 -20.76 -0.06 -13.16
CA PRO A 247 -21.98 0.72 -13.21
C PRO A 247 -23.26 -0.12 -13.18
N ALA A 248 -23.19 -1.39 -13.59
CA ALA A 248 -24.34 -2.29 -13.63
C ALA A 248 -24.69 -2.94 -12.29
N LYS A 249 -23.83 -2.83 -11.27
CA LYS A 249 -23.98 -3.51 -9.98
C LYS A 249 -24.13 -2.51 -8.85
N GLN A 250 -25.03 -2.81 -7.91
CA GLN A 250 -25.25 -2.03 -6.69
C GLN A 250 -24.67 -2.75 -5.47
N GLU A 251 -24.57 -2.05 -4.34
CA GLU A 251 -24.05 -2.66 -3.11
C GLU A 251 -24.87 -3.87 -2.64
N SER A 252 -26.20 -3.83 -2.83
CA SER A 252 -27.08 -4.96 -2.54
C SER A 252 -26.83 -6.19 -3.43
N ASP A 253 -26.29 -5.99 -4.64
CA ASP A 253 -25.90 -7.11 -5.51
C ASP A 253 -24.67 -7.81 -4.94
N TRP A 254 -23.67 -7.05 -4.47
CA TRP A 254 -22.50 -7.62 -3.80
C TRP A 254 -22.87 -8.41 -2.54
N ASP A 255 -23.80 -7.89 -1.72
CA ASP A 255 -24.33 -8.60 -0.56
C ASP A 255 -25.01 -9.93 -0.96
N ARG A 256 -25.82 -9.90 -2.02
CA ARG A 256 -26.47 -11.09 -2.58
C ARG A 256 -25.44 -12.10 -3.09
N PHE A 257 -24.41 -11.67 -3.82
CA PHE A 257 -23.37 -12.56 -4.35
C PHE A 257 -22.60 -13.26 -3.23
N PHE A 258 -22.25 -12.53 -2.17
CA PHE A 258 -21.62 -13.13 -0.98
C PHE A 258 -22.51 -14.21 -0.36
N GLN A 259 -23.82 -13.95 -0.25
CA GLN A 259 -24.77 -14.90 0.33
C GLN A 259 -24.93 -16.14 -0.56
N ILE A 260 -24.99 -15.98 -1.89
CA ILE A 260 -25.02 -17.10 -2.82
C ILE A 260 -23.78 -17.97 -2.67
N ILE A 261 -22.58 -17.38 -2.63
CA ILE A 261 -21.35 -18.15 -2.43
C ILE A 261 -21.38 -18.86 -1.08
N ARG A 262 -21.74 -18.16 0.00
CA ARG A 262 -21.84 -18.76 1.34
C ARG A 262 -22.81 -19.95 1.38
N ASP A 263 -23.93 -19.84 0.69
CA ASP A 263 -24.99 -20.85 0.74
C ASP A 263 -24.71 -22.05 -0.20
N HIS A 264 -23.89 -21.85 -1.25
CA HIS A 264 -23.58 -22.89 -2.25
C HIS A 264 -22.15 -23.45 -2.19
N ASP A 265 -21.21 -22.81 -1.48
CA ASP A 265 -19.85 -23.31 -1.24
C ASP A 265 -19.84 -24.16 0.05
N PRO A 266 -19.89 -25.51 -0.04
CA PRO A 266 -19.97 -26.35 1.14
C PRO A 266 -18.67 -26.34 1.96
N TYR A 267 -17.57 -25.80 1.43
CA TYR A 267 -16.26 -25.77 2.07
C TYR A 267 -15.93 -24.40 2.69
N GLN A 268 -16.81 -23.41 2.50
CA GLN A 268 -16.68 -22.07 3.06
C GLN A 268 -15.31 -21.42 2.78
N ARG A 269 -14.87 -21.45 1.51
CA ARG A 269 -13.61 -20.82 1.08
C ARG A 269 -13.55 -19.35 1.49
N LEU A 270 -12.34 -18.83 1.64
CA LEU A 270 -12.12 -17.42 1.89
C LEU A 270 -12.79 -16.58 0.82
N ARG A 271 -13.41 -15.48 1.24
CA ARG A 271 -14.13 -14.54 0.37
C ARG A 271 -13.95 -13.09 0.82
N GLY A 272 -13.68 -12.22 -0.16
CA GLY A 272 -13.44 -10.78 -0.03
C GLY A 272 -13.93 -10.02 -1.27
N ILE A 273 -13.75 -8.69 -1.28
CA ILE A 273 -14.15 -7.82 -2.39
C ILE A 273 -13.22 -6.61 -2.46
N HIS A 274 -12.69 -6.29 -3.64
CA HIS A 274 -11.64 -5.28 -3.80
C HIS A 274 -12.20 -3.96 -4.34
N ASN A 275 -11.87 -2.84 -3.67
CA ASN A 275 -12.30 -1.49 -4.03
C ASN A 275 -11.40 -0.82 -5.10
N CYS A 276 -11.86 0.31 -5.65
CA CYS A 276 -11.08 1.33 -6.35
C CYS A 276 -11.13 2.65 -5.56
N ARG A 277 -12.35 3.20 -5.34
CA ARG A 277 -12.54 4.52 -4.71
C ARG A 277 -13.30 4.43 -3.40
N ARG A 278 -14.42 3.70 -3.38
CA ARG A 278 -15.30 3.55 -2.21
C ARG A 278 -15.03 2.23 -1.51
N TRP A 279 -15.08 2.26 -0.19
CA TRP A 279 -14.82 1.10 0.66
C TRP A 279 -16.09 0.29 0.87
N TYR A 280 -15.98 -1.03 0.81
CA TYR A 280 -17.03 -1.94 1.23
C TYR A 280 -16.98 -2.12 2.76
N ASP A 281 -18.11 -2.40 3.40
CA ASP A 281 -18.13 -2.75 4.82
C ASP A 281 -17.63 -4.20 5.01
N HIS A 282 -16.32 -4.34 5.25
CA HIS A 282 -15.70 -5.64 5.48
C HIS A 282 -16.07 -6.26 6.84
N SER A 283 -16.76 -5.55 7.75
CA SER A 283 -17.21 -6.13 9.02
C SER A 283 -18.36 -7.13 8.83
N LYS A 284 -19.09 -7.05 7.71
CA LYS A 284 -20.23 -7.92 7.37
C LYS A 284 -19.91 -9.41 7.53
N PRO A 285 -20.81 -10.24 8.09
CA PRO A 285 -20.49 -11.60 8.57
C PRO A 285 -20.13 -12.61 7.47
N TRP A 286 -20.47 -12.34 6.22
CA TRP A 286 -20.11 -13.19 5.08
C TRP A 286 -18.70 -12.90 4.53
N VAL A 287 -18.09 -11.77 4.90
CA VAL A 287 -16.72 -11.42 4.49
C VAL A 287 -15.74 -12.12 5.42
N THR A 288 -14.71 -12.77 4.88
CA THR A 288 -13.69 -13.46 5.69
C THR A 288 -12.49 -12.58 5.99
N HIS A 289 -12.12 -11.71 5.05
CA HIS A 289 -10.97 -10.82 5.17
C HIS A 289 -11.20 -9.53 4.37
N THR A 290 -10.41 -8.51 4.70
CA THR A 290 -10.37 -7.23 3.98
C THR A 290 -9.41 -7.36 2.81
N SER A 291 -9.88 -7.03 1.59
CA SER A 291 -9.12 -7.06 0.34
C SER A 291 -9.21 -5.66 -0.26
N ILE A 292 -8.10 -4.90 -0.26
CA ILE A 292 -8.16 -3.44 -0.47
C ILE A 292 -7.14 -2.91 -1.48
N GLN A 293 -7.55 -1.85 -2.17
CA GLN A 293 -6.70 -1.01 -3.02
C GLN A 293 -6.36 0.29 -2.30
N THR A 294 -5.13 0.42 -1.81
CA THR A 294 -4.58 1.65 -1.23
C THR A 294 -3.07 1.52 -1.02
N SER A 295 -2.35 2.63 -1.12
CA SER A 295 -0.91 2.73 -0.78
C SER A 295 -0.68 3.40 0.57
N ASN A 296 -1.75 3.69 1.32
CA ASN A 296 -1.62 4.24 2.68
C ASN A 296 -1.30 3.13 3.68
N MET A 297 -0.03 2.75 3.74
CA MET A 297 0.44 1.66 4.60
C MET A 297 0.37 1.98 6.09
N ALA A 298 0.33 3.26 6.47
CA ALA A 298 0.24 3.69 7.88
C ALA A 298 -1.10 3.34 8.54
N GLN A 299 -2.13 3.02 7.75
CA GLN A 299 -3.46 2.71 8.27
C GLN A 299 -3.69 1.23 8.60
N GLY A 300 -2.69 0.36 8.42
CA GLY A 300 -2.88 -1.10 8.56
C GLY A 300 -3.49 -1.51 9.91
N ILE A 301 -2.98 -0.95 11.01
CA ILE A 301 -3.53 -1.20 12.35
C ILE A 301 -4.96 -0.68 12.47
N ASN A 302 -5.24 0.51 11.95
CA ASN A 302 -6.58 1.11 11.99
C ASN A 302 -7.60 0.26 11.21
N TYR A 303 -7.23 -0.27 10.03
CA TYR A 303 -8.11 -1.16 9.26
C TYR A 303 -8.36 -2.47 10.00
N ARG A 304 -7.35 -3.05 10.66
CA ARG A 304 -7.52 -4.24 11.51
C ARG A 304 -8.50 -3.95 12.65
N THR A 305 -8.34 -2.82 13.33
CA THR A 305 -9.25 -2.41 14.41
C THR A 305 -10.67 -2.14 13.91
N GLN A 306 -10.82 -1.46 12.77
CA GLN A 306 -12.10 -1.10 12.17
C GLN A 306 -12.92 -2.33 11.78
N TYR A 307 -12.29 -3.32 11.13
CA TYR A 307 -13.00 -4.45 10.54
C TYR A 307 -12.95 -5.72 11.38
N GLY A 308 -12.00 -5.84 12.33
CA GLY A 308 -11.84 -7.02 13.16
C GLY A 308 -11.51 -8.30 12.38
N LYS A 309 -10.81 -8.15 11.24
CA LYS A 309 -10.52 -9.23 10.27
C LYS A 309 -9.11 -9.08 9.70
N PRO A 310 -8.54 -10.13 9.08
CA PRO A 310 -7.26 -10.02 8.38
C PRO A 310 -7.34 -8.93 7.30
N VAL A 311 -6.28 -8.14 7.15
CA VAL A 311 -6.19 -7.05 6.16
C VAL A 311 -5.15 -7.39 5.12
N ILE A 312 -5.57 -7.44 3.86
CA ILE A 312 -4.73 -7.71 2.70
C ILE A 312 -4.76 -6.47 1.80
N TYR A 313 -3.61 -5.82 1.67
CA TYR A 313 -3.34 -4.81 0.65
C TYR A 313 -3.11 -5.53 -0.68
N ASP A 314 -4.19 -6.03 -1.28
CA ASP A 314 -4.15 -6.77 -2.54
C ASP A 314 -3.65 -5.92 -3.71
N GLU A 315 -3.82 -4.60 -3.64
CA GLU A 315 -3.21 -3.64 -4.55
C GLU A 315 -2.72 -2.40 -3.80
N CYS A 316 -1.39 -2.20 -3.77
CA CYS A 316 -0.74 -1.04 -3.15
C CYS A 316 0.04 -0.20 -4.16
N ARG A 317 -0.51 -0.05 -5.38
CA ARG A 317 0.22 0.29 -6.62
C ARG A 317 1.17 -0.84 -7.05
N TYR A 318 1.82 -0.69 -8.19
CA TYR A 318 2.72 -1.70 -8.78
C TYR A 318 4.07 -1.12 -9.15
N GLU A 319 5.11 -1.93 -8.96
CA GLU A 319 6.45 -1.63 -9.43
C GLU A 319 6.45 -1.57 -10.96
N GLY A 320 6.97 -0.50 -11.55
CA GLY A 320 7.00 -0.41 -13.01
C GLY A 320 7.28 0.99 -13.55
N ASN A 321 7.00 1.17 -14.84
CA ASN A 321 7.32 2.41 -15.56
C ASN A 321 6.20 2.91 -16.48
N ILE A 322 5.00 2.33 -16.42
CA ILE A 322 3.86 2.83 -17.20
C ILE A 322 3.48 4.25 -16.72
N PRO A 323 2.91 5.12 -17.57
CA PRO A 323 2.61 6.52 -17.22
C PRO A 323 1.37 6.67 -16.32
N HIS A 324 0.94 5.61 -15.65
CA HIS A 324 -0.21 5.59 -14.76
C HIS A 324 0.25 5.54 -13.30
N GLY A 325 -0.30 6.43 -12.45
CA GLY A 325 0.10 6.55 -11.05
C GLY A 325 -0.13 5.31 -10.17
N TRP A 326 -0.81 4.28 -10.69
CA TRP A 326 -1.01 2.99 -10.03
C TRP A 326 0.05 1.94 -10.40
N GLY A 327 0.88 2.16 -11.43
CA GLY A 327 1.86 1.17 -11.91
C GLY A 327 3.24 1.74 -12.22
N ASN A 328 3.66 2.72 -11.44
CA ASN A 328 4.89 3.47 -11.69
C ASN A 328 5.71 3.73 -10.43
N ILE A 329 5.50 2.94 -9.36
CA ILE A 329 6.37 3.03 -8.19
C ILE A 329 7.67 2.29 -8.46
N THR A 330 8.72 2.65 -7.73
CA THR A 330 10.00 1.96 -7.74
C THR A 330 9.92 0.60 -7.06
N ALA A 331 10.90 -0.26 -7.34
CA ALA A 331 11.09 -1.53 -6.67
C ALA A 331 11.28 -1.34 -5.15
N GLU A 332 12.05 -0.32 -4.77
CA GLU A 332 12.29 0.06 -3.39
C GLU A 332 10.98 0.41 -2.68
N GLU A 333 10.12 1.24 -3.28
CA GLU A 333 8.80 1.57 -2.72
C GLU A 333 7.91 0.32 -2.56
N MET A 334 7.93 -0.59 -3.53
CA MET A 334 7.20 -1.87 -3.41
C MET A 334 7.71 -2.69 -2.22
N VAL A 335 9.03 -2.82 -2.06
CA VAL A 335 9.65 -3.47 -0.89
C VAL A 335 9.22 -2.75 0.39
N GLN A 336 9.15 -1.41 0.38
CA GLN A 336 8.71 -0.67 1.55
C GLN A 336 7.27 -0.96 1.94
N HIS A 337 6.36 -1.14 0.98
CA HIS A 337 4.98 -1.52 1.24
C HIS A 337 4.90 -2.90 1.90
N PHE A 338 5.64 -3.89 1.40
CA PHE A 338 5.68 -5.23 1.99
C PHE A 338 6.15 -5.19 3.46
N TRP A 339 7.26 -4.52 3.75
CA TRP A 339 7.74 -4.40 5.13
C TRP A 339 6.76 -3.63 6.03
N ALA A 340 6.22 -2.50 5.58
CA ALA A 340 5.25 -1.73 6.35
C ALA A 340 3.97 -2.52 6.64
N GLY A 341 3.42 -3.21 5.64
CA GLY A 341 2.23 -4.04 5.76
C GLY A 341 2.44 -5.21 6.72
N THR A 342 3.51 -5.99 6.54
CA THR A 342 3.85 -7.12 7.42
C THR A 342 4.07 -6.70 8.86
N VAL A 343 4.82 -5.62 9.11
CA VAL A 343 5.08 -5.12 10.48
C VAL A 343 3.82 -4.52 11.11
N SER A 344 2.83 -4.11 10.31
CA SER A 344 1.49 -3.71 10.78
C SER A 344 0.57 -4.90 11.09
N GLY A 345 1.05 -6.14 10.96
CA GLY A 345 0.24 -7.36 11.11
C GLY A 345 -0.76 -7.56 9.97
N CYS A 346 -0.48 -6.98 8.80
CA CYS A 346 -1.28 -7.08 7.57
C CYS A 346 -0.51 -7.91 6.51
N TYR A 347 -1.16 -8.14 5.37
CA TYR A 347 -0.60 -8.87 4.23
C TYR A 347 -0.57 -7.97 2.98
N VAL A 348 0.30 -8.27 2.02
CA VAL A 348 0.55 -7.39 0.87
C VAL A 348 0.62 -8.20 -0.43
N GLY A 349 -0.04 -7.69 -1.47
CA GLY A 349 0.04 -8.17 -2.84
C GLY A 349 1.02 -7.34 -3.66
N HIS A 350 1.89 -8.03 -4.38
CA HIS A 350 2.79 -7.48 -5.39
C HIS A 350 2.06 -7.31 -6.73
N GLY A 351 2.58 -6.43 -7.57
CA GLY A 351 2.36 -6.47 -9.01
C GLY A 351 3.43 -5.68 -9.73
N GLU A 352 3.55 -5.96 -11.02
CA GLU A 352 4.63 -5.43 -11.86
C GLU A 352 4.09 -4.97 -13.24
N THR A 353 4.53 -3.79 -13.66
CA THR A 353 4.08 -3.09 -14.87
C THR A 353 5.24 -2.44 -15.63
N TYR A 354 6.29 -3.20 -15.92
CA TYR A 354 7.35 -2.76 -16.84
C TYR A 354 6.90 -2.90 -18.29
N GLU A 355 6.89 -1.77 -19.02
CA GLU A 355 6.63 -1.75 -20.46
C GLU A 355 7.66 -2.61 -21.20
N HIS A 356 7.17 -3.44 -22.12
CA HIS A 356 7.97 -4.29 -22.98
C HIS A 356 7.65 -3.99 -24.45
N PRO A 357 8.63 -4.01 -25.39
CA PRO A 357 8.38 -3.74 -26.81
C PRO A 357 7.32 -4.63 -27.47
N GLU A 358 7.09 -5.82 -26.92
CA GLU A 358 6.09 -6.78 -27.38
C GLU A 358 4.76 -6.70 -26.59
N ASP A 359 4.53 -5.62 -25.83
CA ASP A 359 3.34 -5.42 -25.00
C ASP A 359 3.12 -6.56 -23.98
N LEU A 360 4.22 -7.02 -23.35
CA LEU A 360 4.20 -8.05 -22.31
C LEU A 360 4.29 -7.37 -20.94
N LEU A 361 3.19 -7.37 -20.19
CA LEU A 361 3.12 -6.81 -18.84
C LEU A 361 2.58 -7.87 -17.87
N TRP A 362 3.38 -8.20 -16.87
CA TRP A 362 3.08 -9.21 -15.85
C TRP A 362 1.70 -9.04 -15.22
N TRP A 363 1.41 -7.84 -14.68
CA TRP A 363 0.17 -7.51 -14.00
C TRP A 363 -1.11 -7.94 -14.74
N ALA A 364 -1.12 -7.84 -16.07
CA ALA A 364 -2.25 -8.26 -16.88
C ALA A 364 -2.07 -9.65 -17.48
N LYS A 365 -0.95 -9.91 -18.15
CA LYS A 365 -0.77 -11.05 -19.06
C LYS A 365 0.04 -12.19 -18.46
N GLY A 366 0.83 -11.95 -17.42
CA GLY A 366 1.84 -12.88 -16.96
C GLY A 366 3.08 -12.86 -17.83
N GLY A 367 3.66 -14.02 -18.09
CA GLY A 367 4.97 -14.17 -18.70
C GLY A 367 6.05 -14.13 -17.63
N VAL A 368 7.00 -13.21 -17.74
CA VAL A 368 8.22 -13.17 -16.90
C VAL A 368 8.29 -11.87 -16.08
N LEU A 369 8.61 -11.99 -14.80
CA LEU A 369 8.91 -10.87 -13.90
C LEU A 369 10.25 -10.19 -14.30
N ARG A 370 10.28 -8.86 -14.30
CA ARG A 370 11.43 -8.03 -14.70
C ARG A 370 11.90 -7.08 -13.60
N GLY A 371 11.10 -6.92 -12.56
CA GLY A 371 11.35 -6.06 -11.45
C GLY A 371 12.42 -6.57 -10.50
N GLU A 372 12.79 -5.70 -9.60
CA GLU A 372 13.80 -5.94 -8.59
C GLU A 372 13.18 -6.29 -7.22
N SER A 373 11.90 -6.01 -6.97
CA SER A 373 11.28 -6.33 -5.67
C SER A 373 11.13 -7.83 -5.38
N PRO A 374 10.88 -8.76 -6.34
CA PRO A 374 10.58 -10.15 -5.99
C PRO A 374 11.67 -10.85 -5.15
N PRO A 375 12.99 -10.76 -5.47
CA PRO A 375 14.02 -11.32 -4.60
C PRO A 375 14.02 -10.72 -3.17
N ARG A 376 13.69 -9.43 -3.01
CA ARG A 376 13.64 -8.76 -1.70
C ARG A 376 12.38 -9.15 -0.92
N ILE A 377 11.27 -9.42 -1.60
CA ILE A 377 10.06 -10.00 -1.01
C ILE A 377 10.33 -11.44 -0.54
N ALA A 378 11.10 -12.22 -1.31
CA ALA A 378 11.58 -13.54 -0.89
C ALA A 378 12.38 -13.45 0.42
N PHE A 379 13.31 -12.49 0.50
CA PHE A 379 14.08 -12.23 1.72
C PHE A 379 13.19 -11.88 2.92
N LEU A 380 12.14 -11.06 2.76
CA LEU A 380 11.19 -10.79 3.84
C LEU A 380 10.45 -12.07 4.28
N ARG A 381 10.03 -12.90 3.33
CA ARG A 381 9.36 -14.19 3.61
C ARG A 381 10.26 -15.12 4.43
N GLU A 382 11.52 -15.29 4.03
CA GLU A 382 12.52 -16.07 4.77
C GLU A 382 12.80 -15.46 6.15
N PHE A 383 13.00 -14.15 6.21
CA PHE A 383 13.27 -13.44 7.46
C PHE A 383 12.14 -13.61 8.48
N MET A 384 10.88 -13.59 8.03
CA MET A 384 9.72 -13.79 8.90
C MET A 384 9.48 -15.27 9.25
N ALA A 385 9.96 -16.22 8.45
CA ALA A 385 9.92 -17.64 8.80
C ALA A 385 10.85 -17.97 9.98
N ASP A 386 11.95 -17.22 10.13
CA ASP A 386 12.89 -17.32 11.26
C ASP A 386 12.44 -16.54 12.52
N ALA A 387 11.41 -15.69 12.40
CA ALA A 387 10.85 -14.95 13.52
C ALA A 387 9.91 -15.83 14.38
N PRO A 388 9.51 -15.40 15.59
CA PRO A 388 8.39 -16.05 16.29
C PRO A 388 7.17 -16.13 15.38
N ALA A 389 6.37 -17.19 15.54
CA ALA A 389 5.18 -17.40 14.73
C ALA A 389 4.33 -16.13 14.63
N PHE A 390 3.94 -15.77 13.41
CA PHE A 390 3.37 -14.45 13.11
C PHE A 390 2.11 -14.12 13.93
N ASP A 391 1.31 -15.13 14.24
CA ASP A 391 0.11 -15.03 15.08
C ASP A 391 0.39 -14.75 16.57
N THR A 392 1.65 -14.85 16.99
CA THR A 392 2.11 -14.52 18.35
C THR A 392 2.69 -13.11 18.45
N LEU A 393 2.86 -12.42 17.33
CA LEU A 393 3.38 -11.07 17.25
C LEU A 393 2.23 -10.05 17.23
N ALA A 394 2.34 -9.02 18.05
CA ALA A 394 1.38 -7.91 18.10
C ALA A 394 1.97 -6.68 17.40
N PRO A 395 1.27 -6.07 16.44
CA PRO A 395 1.68 -4.78 15.92
C PRO A 395 1.31 -3.69 16.93
N ILE A 396 2.33 -2.97 17.39
CA ILE A 396 2.26 -1.93 18.43
C ILE A 396 2.82 -0.60 17.94
N GLY A 397 2.96 -0.45 16.61
CA GLY A 397 3.37 0.80 15.97
C GLY A 397 2.29 1.88 15.99
N ASP A 398 2.52 2.94 15.22
CA ASP A 398 1.59 4.07 15.09
C ASP A 398 1.20 4.35 13.62
N ASP A 399 0.31 5.32 13.45
CA ASP A 399 -0.16 5.81 12.15
C ASP A 399 0.75 6.89 11.54
N LYS A 400 1.96 7.07 12.07
CA LYS A 400 2.93 8.11 11.65
C LYS A 400 4.15 7.52 10.93
N GLY A 401 4.07 6.25 10.54
CA GLY A 401 5.14 5.55 9.83
C GLY A 401 6.17 4.90 10.75
N GLN A 402 5.90 4.81 12.06
CA GLN A 402 6.66 3.98 12.99
C GLN A 402 5.99 2.60 13.09
N TYR A 403 6.49 1.63 12.33
CA TYR A 403 5.96 0.27 12.34
C TYR A 403 6.72 -0.56 13.37
N ILE A 404 5.98 -1.21 14.28
CA ILE A 404 6.58 -2.07 15.30
C ILE A 404 5.74 -3.34 15.42
N LEU A 405 6.40 -4.49 15.30
CA LEU A 405 5.82 -5.81 15.49
C LEU A 405 6.57 -6.50 16.62
N ALA A 406 5.88 -6.93 17.67
CA ALA A 406 6.52 -7.37 18.90
C ALA A 406 5.84 -8.58 19.56
N LYS A 407 6.67 -9.43 20.17
CA LYS A 407 6.29 -10.32 21.25
C LYS A 407 7.00 -9.82 22.50
N HIS A 408 6.26 -9.18 23.40
CA HIS A 408 6.85 -8.52 24.56
C HIS A 408 7.79 -9.43 25.36
N GLY A 409 9.00 -8.96 25.63
CA GLY A 409 10.02 -9.72 26.36
C GLY A 409 10.81 -10.73 25.51
N GLU A 410 10.42 -10.97 24.26
CA GLU A 410 10.99 -12.05 23.43
C GLU A 410 11.47 -11.57 22.05
N TYR A 411 10.76 -10.62 21.43
CA TYR A 411 11.07 -10.18 20.08
C TYR A 411 10.50 -8.80 19.79
N TYR A 412 11.29 -7.94 19.15
CA TYR A 412 10.79 -6.68 18.58
C TYR A 412 11.38 -6.50 17.18
N LEU A 413 10.54 -6.13 16.22
CA LEU A 413 10.93 -5.75 14.88
C LEU A 413 10.36 -4.36 14.59
N THR A 414 11.23 -3.41 14.31
CA THR A 414 10.83 -2.06 13.91
C THR A 414 11.09 -1.86 12.44
N TYR A 415 10.26 -1.05 11.79
CA TYR A 415 10.46 -0.63 10.42
C TYR A 415 10.04 0.82 10.23
N THR A 416 10.75 1.57 9.39
CA THR A 416 10.47 2.99 9.13
C THR A 416 10.52 3.30 7.65
N THR A 417 9.51 4.01 7.17
CA THR A 417 9.44 4.49 5.77
C THR A 417 10.11 5.85 5.57
N ALA A 418 10.53 6.51 6.65
CA ALA A 418 11.28 7.76 6.62
C ALA A 418 12.27 7.82 7.80
N PRO A 419 13.34 8.64 7.71
CA PRO A 419 14.25 8.85 8.82
C PRO A 419 13.53 9.39 10.06
N GLN A 420 13.70 8.73 11.20
CA GLN A 420 13.07 9.14 12.45
C GLN A 420 13.77 8.56 13.68
N THR A 421 13.48 9.12 14.85
CA THR A 421 13.86 8.55 16.14
C THR A 421 12.79 7.56 16.58
N ILE A 422 13.20 6.35 16.93
CA ILE A 422 12.34 5.28 17.42
C ILE A 422 12.56 5.15 18.93
N ILE A 423 11.46 5.07 19.67
CA ILE A 423 11.45 4.77 21.10
C ILE A 423 10.77 3.41 21.29
N LEU A 424 11.46 2.49 21.96
CA LEU A 424 10.95 1.17 22.32
C LEU A 424 10.98 0.99 23.83
N ASN A 425 9.98 0.30 24.37
CA ASN A 425 10.04 -0.20 25.74
C ASN A 425 10.34 -1.70 25.73
N LEU A 426 11.61 -2.05 25.92
CA LEU A 426 12.10 -3.42 25.91
C LEU A 426 11.80 -4.09 27.26
N GLN A 427 10.90 -5.06 27.28
CA GLN A 427 10.50 -5.76 28.51
C GLN A 427 11.44 -6.93 28.82
N GLY A 428 11.32 -7.52 30.01
CA GLY A 428 12.14 -8.66 30.43
C GLY A 428 13.41 -8.27 31.18
N GLU A 429 14.21 -9.27 31.55
CA GLU A 429 15.39 -9.10 32.42
C GLU A 429 16.72 -9.10 31.65
N GLN A 430 16.76 -9.72 30.48
CA GLN A 430 17.98 -9.87 29.68
C GLN A 430 18.15 -8.68 28.72
N PRO A 431 19.40 -8.22 28.48
CA PRO A 431 19.69 -7.34 27.35
C PRO A 431 19.26 -7.98 26.02
N TYR A 432 19.18 -7.15 24.97
CA TYR A 432 18.78 -7.53 23.63
C TYR A 432 19.95 -7.35 22.65
N LYS A 433 20.15 -8.35 21.80
CA LYS A 433 20.89 -8.22 20.54
C LYS A 433 20.10 -7.30 19.63
N VAL A 434 20.78 -6.29 19.07
CA VAL A 434 20.22 -5.41 18.04
C VAL A 434 20.88 -5.76 16.72
N ASP A 435 20.06 -6.10 15.73
CA ASP A 435 20.47 -6.31 14.35
C ASP A 435 19.78 -5.27 13.45
N ARG A 436 20.53 -4.61 12.57
CA ARG A 436 19.97 -3.83 11.48
C ARG A 436 19.70 -4.76 10.30
N VAL A 437 18.51 -4.67 9.75
CA VAL A 437 18.11 -5.42 8.55
C VAL A 437 18.11 -4.44 7.39
N ASP A 438 19.09 -4.61 6.50
CA ASP A 438 19.14 -3.95 5.21
C ASP A 438 18.18 -4.68 4.27
N THR A 439 16.97 -4.12 4.15
CA THR A 439 15.83 -4.71 3.45
C THR A 439 16.05 -4.78 1.94
N TRP A 440 16.86 -3.88 1.38
CA TRP A 440 17.14 -3.82 -0.05
C TRP A 440 18.29 -4.74 -0.47
N ASN A 441 19.40 -4.70 0.29
CA ASN A 441 20.56 -5.55 0.03
C ASN A 441 20.43 -6.96 0.65
N MET A 442 19.31 -7.24 1.32
CA MET A 442 18.95 -8.54 1.88
C MET A 442 20.00 -9.04 2.89
N LYS A 443 20.40 -8.17 3.83
CA LYS A 443 21.45 -8.46 4.81
C LYS A 443 21.03 -8.11 6.22
N VAL A 444 21.37 -8.98 7.16
CA VAL A 444 21.24 -8.73 8.60
C VAL A 444 22.63 -8.42 9.16
N VAL A 445 22.78 -7.23 9.74
CA VAL A 445 24.05 -6.71 10.27
C VAL A 445 23.92 -6.54 11.79
N PRO A 446 24.73 -7.21 12.62
CA PRO A 446 24.81 -6.95 14.05
C PRO A 446 25.21 -5.50 14.32
N VAL A 447 24.42 -4.76 15.12
CA VAL A 447 24.70 -3.34 15.40
C VAL A 447 24.88 -3.02 16.89
N GLY A 448 24.62 -3.96 17.80
CA GLY A 448 25.05 -3.83 19.20
C GLY A 448 24.11 -4.49 20.20
N THR A 449 24.08 -3.91 21.41
CA THR A 449 23.26 -4.32 22.55
C THR A 449 22.32 -3.21 22.99
N ALA A 450 21.09 -3.56 23.35
CA ALA A 450 20.13 -2.69 24.01
C ALA A 450 19.74 -3.29 25.37
N HIS A 451 19.56 -2.45 26.38
CA HIS A 451 19.14 -2.90 27.72
C HIS A 451 17.62 -2.81 27.89
N PRO A 452 17.01 -3.62 28.79
CA PRO A 452 15.60 -3.49 29.13
C PRO A 452 15.24 -2.09 29.63
N GLY A 453 14.01 -1.69 29.37
CA GLY A 453 13.47 -0.35 29.62
C GLY A 453 13.30 0.46 28.34
N GLU A 454 13.19 1.79 28.51
CA GLU A 454 13.10 2.72 27.39
C GLU A 454 14.43 2.75 26.63
N TYR A 455 14.37 2.43 25.34
CA TYR A 455 15.50 2.45 24.43
C TYR A 455 15.17 3.34 23.24
N THR A 456 16.00 4.36 23.03
CA THR A 456 15.82 5.37 21.98
C THR A 456 16.98 5.30 21.01
N PHE A 457 16.69 5.21 19.71
CA PHE A 457 17.71 5.19 18.66
C PHE A 457 17.21 5.87 17.39
N ALA A 458 18.13 6.34 16.55
CA ALA A 458 17.80 6.91 15.25
C ALA A 458 17.78 5.82 14.18
N ALA A 459 16.73 5.80 13.36
CA ALA A 459 16.68 5.11 12.08
C ALA A 459 16.91 6.15 10.98
N PRO A 460 18.15 6.30 10.47
CA PRO A 460 18.53 7.45 9.64
C PRO A 460 18.16 7.29 8.16
N HIS A 461 17.74 6.10 7.73
CA HIS A 461 17.32 5.82 6.37
C HIS A 461 15.86 5.35 6.35
N ASP A 462 15.16 5.68 5.28
CA ASP A 462 13.96 4.98 4.86
C ASP A 462 14.28 3.50 4.59
N GLY A 463 13.29 2.63 4.73
CA GLY A 463 13.51 1.19 4.56
C GLY A 463 14.32 0.54 5.68
N SER A 464 14.62 1.25 6.77
CA SER A 464 15.41 0.70 7.88
C SER A 464 14.56 -0.23 8.74
N ALA A 465 14.96 -1.50 8.83
CA ALA A 465 14.43 -2.43 9.81
C ALA A 465 15.45 -2.72 10.92
N TYR A 466 14.98 -2.93 12.15
CA TYR A 466 15.80 -3.36 13.28
C TYR A 466 15.12 -4.48 14.04
N ARG A 467 15.87 -5.54 14.30
CA ARG A 467 15.43 -6.71 15.07
C ARG A 467 16.10 -6.70 16.43
N PHE A 468 15.29 -6.94 17.46
CA PHE A 468 15.72 -7.08 18.85
C PHE A 468 15.36 -8.47 19.35
N THR A 469 16.37 -9.22 19.79
CA THR A 469 16.19 -10.55 20.40
C THR A 469 16.96 -10.63 21.72
N PRO A 470 16.40 -11.18 22.81
CA PRO A 470 17.10 -11.25 24.08
C PRO A 470 18.34 -12.14 23.98
N TYR A 471 19.39 -11.76 24.71
CA TYR A 471 20.54 -12.63 24.94
C TYR A 471 20.12 -13.83 25.79
N ALA A 472 20.74 -14.99 25.54
CA ALA A 472 20.65 -16.11 26.46
C ALA A 472 21.40 -15.79 27.77
N PRO A 473 20.97 -16.34 28.93
CA PRO A 473 21.69 -16.14 30.19
C PRO A 473 23.18 -16.54 30.07
N GLY A 474 24.07 -15.58 30.33
CA GLY A 474 25.53 -15.77 30.25
C GLY A 474 26.13 -15.65 28.85
N GLU A 475 25.35 -15.35 27.82
CA GLU A 475 25.86 -15.00 26.48
C GLU A 475 26.68 -13.70 26.56
N LYS A 476 27.82 -13.65 25.86
CA LYS A 476 28.66 -12.43 25.80
C LYS A 476 27.87 -11.33 25.09
N LEU A 477 27.79 -10.15 25.72
CA LEU A 477 27.16 -8.99 25.10
C LEU A 477 28.04 -8.40 23.99
N ARG A 478 27.43 -8.02 22.87
CA ARG A 478 28.04 -7.15 21.85
C ARG A 478 28.31 -5.77 22.47
N PRO A 479 29.31 -5.03 21.95
CA PRO A 479 29.59 -3.68 22.45
C PRO A 479 28.39 -2.72 22.25
N GLU A 480 28.47 -1.57 22.90
CA GLU A 480 27.51 -0.47 22.76
C GLU A 480 28.17 0.72 22.08
N ALA A 481 27.53 1.25 21.03
CA ALA A 481 27.93 2.49 20.40
C ALA A 481 27.02 3.64 20.86
N LYS A 482 27.58 4.70 21.41
CA LYS A 482 26.86 5.93 21.80
C LYS A 482 27.57 7.13 21.21
N ALA A 483 26.81 7.94 20.47
CA ALA A 483 27.29 9.13 19.76
C ALA A 483 26.41 10.34 20.09
N SER A 484 27.01 11.52 20.12
CA SER A 484 26.32 12.81 20.17
C SER A 484 26.96 13.82 19.23
N ALA A 485 26.20 14.84 18.86
CA ALA A 485 26.66 16.01 18.11
C ALA A 485 26.18 17.29 18.81
N ASP A 486 26.94 18.37 18.72
CA ASP A 486 26.56 19.69 19.25
C ASP A 486 25.42 20.34 18.46
N VAL A 487 25.38 20.12 17.14
CA VAL A 487 24.29 20.52 16.25
C VAL A 487 23.93 19.37 15.30
N LEU A 488 22.64 19.22 14.99
CA LEU A 488 22.13 18.25 14.01
C LEU A 488 21.71 18.91 12.70
N GLN A 489 21.74 20.24 12.63
CA GLN A 489 21.34 21.00 11.46
C GLN A 489 21.98 22.39 11.45
N GLY A 490 22.11 22.99 10.27
CA GLY A 490 22.53 24.39 10.09
C GLY A 490 22.87 24.72 8.64
N SER A 491 23.54 25.84 8.43
CA SER A 491 23.96 26.30 7.10
C SER A 491 25.32 25.75 6.66
N ALA A 492 25.50 25.53 5.36
CA ALA A 492 26.82 25.24 4.80
C ALA A 492 27.75 26.48 4.84
N PRO A 493 29.05 26.33 5.15
CA PRO A 493 29.67 25.12 5.68
C PRO A 493 29.27 24.88 7.15
N LEU A 494 28.74 23.68 7.45
CA LEU A 494 28.30 23.33 8.80
C LEU A 494 29.42 22.61 9.54
N THR A 495 29.99 23.26 10.55
CA THR A 495 30.94 22.60 11.48
C THR A 495 30.16 21.88 12.57
N VAL A 496 30.42 20.58 12.74
CA VAL A 496 29.80 19.74 13.75
C VAL A 496 30.87 19.08 14.61
N ASN A 497 30.73 19.19 15.93
CA ASN A 497 31.60 18.52 16.90
C ASN A 497 30.89 17.25 17.38
N PHE A 498 31.49 16.11 17.06
CA PHE A 498 30.98 14.80 17.47
C PHE A 498 31.65 14.32 18.75
N SER A 499 30.97 13.45 19.48
CA SER A 499 31.55 12.76 20.63
C SER A 499 31.08 11.32 20.70
N ALA A 500 32.02 10.39 20.88
CA ALA A 500 31.74 9.00 21.21
C ALA A 500 31.89 8.76 22.72
N ALA A 501 31.05 7.92 23.29
CA ALA A 501 31.22 7.48 24.67
C ALA A 501 31.98 6.15 24.76
N GLY A 502 32.84 6.03 25.77
CA GLY A 502 33.64 4.82 26.03
C GLY A 502 35.05 4.87 25.44
N ASP A 503 35.84 3.83 25.71
CA ASP A 503 37.26 3.74 25.35
C ASP A 503 37.54 2.71 24.24
N LEU A 504 36.51 2.26 23.53
CA LEU A 504 36.64 1.29 22.43
C LEU A 504 37.32 1.92 21.20
N ALA A 505 37.77 1.11 20.24
CA ALA A 505 38.29 1.64 18.99
C ALA A 505 37.16 2.28 18.18
N HIS A 506 37.36 3.49 17.68
CA HIS A 506 36.33 4.29 16.98
C HIS A 506 36.59 4.35 15.47
N HIS A 507 35.52 4.28 14.69
CA HIS A 507 35.53 4.62 13.28
C HIS A 507 34.25 5.36 12.90
N TRP A 508 34.39 6.59 12.45
CA TRP A 508 33.32 7.45 11.99
C TRP A 508 33.27 7.47 10.46
N THR A 509 32.08 7.36 9.89
CA THR A 509 31.79 7.72 8.51
C THR A 509 30.79 8.87 8.52
N PHE A 510 31.11 10.00 7.87
CA PHE A 510 30.26 11.19 7.96
C PHE A 510 29.12 11.22 6.93
N GLY A 511 29.10 10.29 5.99
CA GLY A 511 28.06 10.20 4.96
C GLY A 511 28.36 11.03 3.70
N ASP A 512 29.49 11.76 3.67
CA ASP A 512 30.01 12.52 2.53
C ASP A 512 31.26 11.85 1.88
N GLY A 513 31.55 10.61 2.27
CA GLY A 513 32.72 9.85 1.83
C GLY A 513 33.97 10.05 2.70
N THR A 514 33.95 10.97 3.66
CA THR A 514 35.05 11.15 4.62
C THR A 514 34.86 10.31 5.89
N THR A 515 35.97 10.08 6.60
CA THR A 515 36.01 9.24 7.79
C THR A 515 36.94 9.80 8.86
N SER A 516 36.79 9.34 10.11
CA SER A 516 37.71 9.62 11.20
C SER A 516 37.86 8.42 12.14
N THR A 517 38.98 8.33 12.86
CA THR A 517 39.19 7.36 13.95
C THR A 517 39.36 8.02 15.32
N GLU A 518 39.18 9.34 15.40
CA GLU A 518 39.20 10.07 16.67
C GLU A 518 37.95 9.77 17.49
N SER A 519 38.07 9.84 18.82
CA SER A 519 36.90 9.68 19.71
C SER A 519 35.93 10.86 19.63
N ASN A 520 36.47 12.08 19.49
CA ASN A 520 35.70 13.33 19.41
C ASN A 520 36.11 14.16 18.19
N PRO A 521 35.78 13.72 16.95
CA PRO A 521 36.19 14.44 15.76
C PRO A 521 35.36 15.71 15.56
N THR A 522 36.00 16.74 15.00
CA THR A 522 35.30 17.88 14.38
C THR A 522 35.23 17.63 12.87
N HIS A 523 34.03 17.76 12.30
CA HIS A 523 33.81 17.60 10.86
C HIS A 523 33.12 18.81 10.26
N ILE A 524 33.43 19.13 9.01
CA ILE A 524 32.85 20.26 8.28
C ILE A 524 32.11 19.71 7.06
N TYR A 525 30.79 19.90 7.04
CA TYR A 525 29.97 19.60 5.88
C TYR A 525 29.92 20.81 4.95
N GLU A 526 30.70 20.76 3.88
CA GLU A 526 30.84 21.85 2.89
C GLU A 526 29.61 22.01 2.00
N ASN A 527 28.94 20.89 1.69
CA ASN A 527 27.85 20.87 0.72
C ASN A 527 26.49 20.72 1.41
N LEU A 528 25.47 21.24 0.75
CA LEU A 528 24.08 21.07 1.12
C LEU A 528 23.68 19.60 1.07
N GLY A 529 22.76 19.18 1.93
CA GLY A 529 22.23 17.83 1.91
C GLY A 529 21.93 17.26 3.29
N GLN A 530 21.42 16.04 3.30
CA GLN A 530 21.27 15.23 4.49
C GLN A 530 22.37 14.18 4.53
N TYR A 531 23.12 14.16 5.63
CA TYR A 531 24.19 13.22 5.87
C TYR A 531 23.82 12.27 6.99
N VAL A 532 24.22 11.01 6.84
CA VAL A 532 24.11 10.01 7.91
C VAL A 532 25.49 9.76 8.47
N THR A 533 25.76 10.34 9.64
CA THR A 533 26.98 10.10 10.38
C THR A 533 26.85 8.81 11.16
N THR A 534 27.71 7.83 10.89
CA THR A 534 27.73 6.55 11.61
C THR A 534 29.01 6.43 12.43
N LEU A 535 28.85 6.17 13.73
CA LEU A 535 29.93 5.70 14.59
C LEU A 535 29.91 4.18 14.61
N THR A 536 31.04 3.56 14.30
CA THR A 536 31.33 2.15 14.56
C THR A 536 32.34 2.05 15.70
N VAL A 537 32.03 1.26 16.72
CA VAL A 537 32.98 0.91 17.78
C VAL A 537 33.36 -0.57 17.68
N MET A 538 34.60 -0.90 18.02
CA MET A 538 35.10 -2.28 18.00
C MET A 538 35.76 -2.62 19.34
N ASP A 539 35.42 -3.79 19.89
CA ASP A 539 36.05 -4.33 21.10
C ASP A 539 37.36 -5.09 20.80
N GLU A 540 38.10 -5.46 21.84
CA GLU A 540 39.38 -6.18 21.69
C GLU A 540 39.23 -7.58 21.06
N ALA A 541 38.02 -8.15 21.07
CA ALA A 541 37.72 -9.43 20.45
C ALA A 541 37.32 -9.29 18.96
N GLY A 542 37.17 -8.06 18.46
CA GLY A 542 36.77 -7.76 17.10
C GLY A 542 35.26 -7.64 16.89
N ASP A 543 34.44 -7.68 17.95
CA ASP A 543 33.01 -7.47 17.85
C ASP A 543 32.72 -5.98 17.62
N THR A 544 31.75 -5.67 16.77
CA THR A 544 31.41 -4.29 16.41
C THR A 544 30.01 -3.89 16.84
N ALA A 545 29.83 -2.60 17.14
CA ALA A 545 28.52 -1.98 17.30
C ALA A 545 28.49 -0.65 16.55
N THR A 546 27.30 -0.24 16.10
CA THR A 546 27.12 0.99 15.33
C THR A 546 25.96 1.80 15.85
N THR A 547 26.11 3.13 15.82
CA THR A 547 25.02 4.09 16.02
C THR A 547 25.11 5.19 14.98
N SER A 548 23.99 5.88 14.69
CA SER A 548 23.95 6.89 13.64
C SER A 548 23.22 8.16 14.07
N LEU A 549 23.62 9.28 13.48
CA LEU A 549 23.02 10.61 13.61
C LEU A 549 22.72 11.15 12.21
N ALA A 550 21.55 11.79 12.04
CA ALA A 550 21.22 12.51 10.80
C ALA A 550 21.62 13.97 10.95
N ILE A 551 22.41 14.49 10.00
CA ILE A 551 22.86 15.88 9.94
C ILE A 551 22.26 16.57 8.71
N HIS A 552 21.60 17.71 8.90
CA HIS A 552 20.97 18.46 7.82
C HIS A 552 21.69 19.77 7.53
N VAL A 553 22.20 19.90 6.31
CA VAL A 553 22.93 21.09 5.86
C VAL A 553 22.11 21.83 4.82
N SER A 554 21.81 23.10 5.11
CA SER A 554 20.95 23.96 4.30
C SER A 554 21.72 25.20 3.80
N PRO A 555 21.19 25.94 2.81
CA PRO A 555 21.75 27.23 2.42
C PRO A 555 21.90 28.21 3.60
N GLU A 556 22.87 29.13 3.51
CA GLU A 556 23.05 30.20 4.49
C GLU A 556 21.84 31.15 4.50
N ALA A 557 21.46 31.59 5.71
CA ALA A 557 20.44 32.62 5.85
C ALA A 557 20.93 33.96 5.27
N PRO A 558 20.03 34.81 4.75
CA PRO A 558 20.40 36.16 4.35
C PRO A 558 21.11 36.94 5.47
N ALA A 559 22.22 37.61 5.18
CA ALA A 559 23.02 38.31 6.20
C ALA A 559 22.24 39.41 6.96
N ASP A 560 21.15 39.89 6.37
CA ASP A 560 20.30 40.95 6.90
C ASP A 560 19.08 40.44 7.69
N ILE A 561 18.92 39.12 7.92
CA ILE A 561 17.73 38.55 8.60
C ILE A 561 17.40 39.28 9.91
N GLY A 562 18.42 39.61 10.71
CA GLY A 562 18.26 40.28 12.00
C GLY A 562 17.78 41.73 11.94
N THR A 563 17.77 42.35 10.75
CA THR A 563 17.27 43.71 10.54
C THR A 563 15.77 43.77 10.27
N HIS A 564 15.16 42.64 9.88
CA HIS A 564 13.73 42.56 9.59
C HIS A 564 12.95 42.37 10.90
N THR A 565 12.14 43.37 11.27
CA THR A 565 11.40 43.39 12.54
C THR A 565 9.91 43.12 12.40
N GLU A 566 9.39 42.96 11.18
CA GLU A 566 7.96 42.76 10.90
C GLU A 566 7.76 41.81 9.71
N PHE A 567 6.61 41.14 9.67
CA PHE A 567 6.18 40.31 8.53
C PHE A 567 6.07 41.17 7.24
N PRO A 568 6.53 40.71 6.05
CA PRO A 568 6.98 39.36 5.67
C PRO A 568 8.38 38.90 6.12
N GLY A 569 9.13 39.69 6.90
CA GLY A 569 10.45 39.29 7.39
C GLY A 569 11.56 39.26 6.33
N SER A 570 11.23 39.51 5.07
CA SER A 570 12.13 39.83 3.95
C SER A 570 11.28 40.22 2.72
N ARG A 571 11.81 41.05 1.82
CA ARG A 571 11.21 41.30 0.49
C ARG A 571 12.01 40.66 -0.64
N ASP A 572 13.13 40.02 -0.34
CA ASP A 572 13.92 39.32 -1.34
C ASP A 572 13.14 38.12 -1.88
N GLY A 573 13.09 37.98 -3.21
CA GLY A 573 12.31 36.96 -3.90
C GLY A 573 10.80 36.99 -3.69
N LEU A 574 10.25 37.99 -2.99
CA LEU A 574 8.81 38.08 -2.68
C LEU A 574 7.98 38.30 -3.96
N VAL A 575 7.02 37.40 -4.19
CA VAL A 575 6.14 37.38 -5.37
C VAL A 575 4.71 37.78 -4.98
N PHE A 576 4.21 37.32 -3.84
CA PHE A 576 2.86 37.61 -3.34
C PHE A 576 2.89 37.96 -1.86
N LEU A 577 2.09 38.96 -1.44
CA LEU A 577 1.94 39.37 -0.05
C LEU A 577 0.49 39.66 0.34
N TRP A 578 0.03 38.98 1.38
CA TRP A 578 -1.16 39.31 2.16
C TRP A 578 -0.80 39.56 3.63
N HIS A 579 -0.80 40.83 4.05
CA HIS A 579 -0.40 41.23 5.40
C HIS A 579 -1.59 41.64 6.29
N ASN A 580 -2.73 40.98 6.10
CA ASN A 580 -3.97 41.17 6.86
C ASN A 580 -4.57 42.59 6.79
N THR A 581 -4.35 43.30 5.69
CA THR A 581 -5.09 44.52 5.34
C THR A 581 -5.19 44.59 3.82
N LEU A 582 -6.25 45.21 3.30
CA LEU A 582 -6.37 45.51 1.85
C LEU A 582 -5.38 46.59 1.42
N GLU A 583 -5.02 47.49 2.33
CA GLU A 583 -4.03 48.54 2.06
C GLU A 583 -2.64 47.93 2.03
N GLY A 584 -2.01 47.86 0.85
CA GLY A 584 -0.65 47.35 0.65
C GLY A 584 -0.52 45.85 0.35
N SER A 585 -1.63 45.11 0.27
CA SER A 585 -1.66 43.70 -0.16
C SER A 585 -2.00 43.55 -1.65
N ASP A 586 -1.68 42.38 -2.19
CA ASP A 586 -2.06 42.03 -3.55
C ASP A 586 -3.58 41.79 -3.67
N ASP A 587 -4.17 42.23 -4.79
CA ASP A 587 -5.60 42.15 -5.05
C ASP A 587 -6.10 40.70 -5.15
N VAL A 588 -7.17 40.41 -4.39
CA VAL A 588 -7.90 39.13 -4.44
C VAL A 588 -9.38 39.34 -4.73
N GLU A 589 -9.99 38.39 -5.46
CA GLU A 589 -11.42 38.36 -5.75
C GLU A 589 -12.10 37.19 -5.03
N PRO A 590 -13.25 37.42 -4.36
CA PRO A 590 -13.98 36.35 -3.71
C PRO A 590 -14.72 35.48 -4.72
N ARG A 591 -14.73 34.16 -4.47
CA ARG A 591 -15.59 33.18 -5.12
C ARG A 591 -16.28 32.33 -4.06
N GLY A 592 -17.59 32.29 -4.07
CA GLY A 592 -18.38 31.63 -3.02
C GLY A 592 -18.59 32.54 -1.80
N GLU A 593 -18.75 31.95 -0.62
CA GLU A 593 -19.17 32.68 0.59
C GLU A 593 -18.01 33.22 1.45
N VAL A 594 -16.82 33.36 0.85
CA VAL A 594 -15.60 33.81 1.55
C VAL A 594 -15.67 35.27 2.00
N LYS A 595 -14.97 35.58 3.09
CA LYS A 595 -14.96 36.92 3.70
C LYS A 595 -13.57 37.27 4.21
N ILE A 596 -13.26 38.56 4.23
CA ILE A 596 -12.10 39.08 4.94
C ILE A 596 -12.60 39.61 6.29
N GLY A 597 -12.06 39.10 7.39
CA GLY A 597 -12.37 39.55 8.74
C GLY A 597 -11.89 40.98 9.00
N GLU A 598 -12.36 41.60 10.10
CA GLU A 598 -11.92 42.95 10.50
C GLU A 598 -10.42 43.02 10.82
N ASP A 599 -9.83 41.89 11.21
CA ASP A 599 -8.40 41.70 11.45
C ASP A 599 -7.64 41.28 10.18
N GLY A 600 -8.31 41.28 9.03
CA GLY A 600 -7.79 40.97 7.70
C GLY A 600 -7.49 39.49 7.43
N GLN A 601 -7.92 38.58 8.31
CA GLN A 601 -7.84 37.15 8.02
C GLN A 601 -8.82 36.76 6.91
N MET A 602 -8.40 35.91 5.99
CA MET A 602 -9.29 35.30 5.02
C MET A 602 -10.06 34.16 5.69
N ASP A 603 -11.38 34.31 5.83
CA ASP A 603 -12.28 33.20 6.14
C ASP A 603 -12.66 32.50 4.85
N LEU A 604 -12.13 31.28 4.69
CA LEU A 604 -12.23 30.48 3.48
C LEU A 604 -13.37 29.46 3.56
N THR A 605 -14.13 29.47 4.65
CA THR A 605 -15.29 28.59 4.84
C THR A 605 -16.34 28.87 3.77
N GLY A 606 -16.48 27.94 2.81
CA GLY A 606 -17.50 28.04 1.76
C GLY A 606 -17.04 28.66 0.42
N GLY A 607 -15.73 28.78 0.17
CA GLY A 607 -15.23 29.16 -1.16
C GLY A 607 -13.73 29.45 -1.23
N ALA A 608 -13.33 30.34 -2.13
CA ALA A 608 -11.93 30.74 -2.29
C ALA A 608 -11.73 32.22 -2.64
N PHE A 609 -10.53 32.71 -2.38
CA PHE A 609 -10.02 33.95 -2.96
C PHE A 609 -9.09 33.65 -4.14
N LEU A 610 -9.27 34.34 -5.26
CA LEU A 610 -8.44 34.22 -6.46
C LEU A 610 -7.59 35.48 -6.64
N THR A 611 -6.34 35.32 -7.07
CA THR A 611 -5.45 36.47 -7.35
C THR A 611 -5.61 36.95 -8.80
N LYS A 612 -5.56 38.28 -9.04
CA LYS A 612 -5.74 38.84 -10.39
C LYS A 612 -4.48 38.80 -11.26
N ASP A 613 -3.37 39.36 -10.78
CA ASP A 613 -2.21 39.71 -11.62
C ASP A 613 -0.89 39.00 -11.27
N VAL A 614 -0.87 38.11 -10.27
CA VAL A 614 0.38 37.48 -9.78
C VAL A 614 0.76 36.18 -10.49
N ASN A 615 -0.17 35.55 -11.22
CA ASN A 615 0.01 34.20 -11.78
C ASN A 615 1.22 34.10 -12.72
N GLU A 616 1.38 35.06 -13.62
CA GLU A 616 2.50 35.10 -14.57
C GLU A 616 3.82 35.36 -13.86
N THR A 617 3.82 36.30 -12.92
CA THR A 617 4.99 36.66 -12.12
C THR A 617 5.44 35.47 -11.28
N LEU A 618 4.51 34.76 -10.65
CA LEU A 618 4.80 33.57 -9.85
C LEU A 618 5.37 32.44 -10.71
N LEU A 619 4.74 32.14 -11.84
CA LEU A 619 5.23 31.14 -12.78
C LEU A 619 6.66 31.46 -13.24
N ALA A 620 6.88 32.67 -13.76
CA ALA A 620 8.17 33.07 -14.30
C ALA A 620 9.26 33.09 -13.22
N ALA A 621 8.94 33.60 -12.02
CA ALA A 621 9.89 33.68 -10.92
C ALA A 621 10.28 32.28 -10.39
N CYS A 622 9.32 31.37 -10.26
CA CYS A 622 9.60 29.98 -9.85
C CYS A 622 10.39 29.23 -10.92
N GLN A 623 10.03 29.35 -12.20
CA GLN A 623 10.78 28.72 -13.31
C GLN A 623 12.22 29.24 -13.40
N ALA A 624 12.44 30.53 -13.16
CA ALA A 624 13.77 31.13 -13.22
C ALA A 624 14.66 30.77 -12.02
N SER A 625 14.08 30.72 -10.82
CA SER A 625 14.81 30.45 -9.57
C SER A 625 14.94 28.96 -9.25
N ASN A 626 14.07 28.14 -9.82
CA ASN A 626 13.79 26.77 -9.42
C ASN A 626 13.51 26.63 -7.91
N GLN A 627 12.87 27.63 -7.32
CA GLN A 627 12.60 27.73 -5.89
C GLN A 627 11.21 28.29 -5.63
N LEU A 628 10.59 27.83 -4.55
CA LEU A 628 9.27 28.28 -4.08
C LEU A 628 9.28 28.28 -2.56
N THR A 629 8.81 29.34 -1.91
CA THR A 629 8.43 29.30 -0.50
C THR A 629 7.02 29.81 -0.31
N LEU A 630 6.20 29.04 0.41
CA LEU A 630 4.90 29.44 0.92
C LEU A 630 5.04 29.67 2.43
N GLU A 631 4.67 30.84 2.91
CA GLU A 631 4.64 31.19 4.34
C GLU A 631 3.24 31.67 4.71
N CYS A 632 2.64 31.10 5.75
CA CYS A 632 1.33 31.53 6.24
C CYS A 632 1.04 31.16 7.71
N LEU A 633 0.02 31.81 8.28
CA LEU A 633 -0.67 31.37 9.49
C LEU A 633 -1.97 30.66 9.12
N VAL A 634 -2.12 29.42 9.56
CA VAL A 634 -3.29 28.58 9.32
C VAL A 634 -4.05 28.33 10.63
N THR A 635 -5.38 28.50 10.62
CA THR A 635 -6.25 28.14 11.76
C THR A 635 -7.49 27.42 11.26
N THR A 636 -7.82 26.25 11.80
CA THR A 636 -9.08 25.56 11.52
C THR A 636 -9.60 24.84 12.76
N ASN A 637 -10.93 24.69 12.86
CA ASN A 637 -11.57 23.81 13.85
C ASN A 637 -11.96 22.45 13.24
N ASN A 638 -11.94 22.32 11.91
CA ASN A 638 -12.31 21.10 11.21
C ASN A 638 -11.05 20.27 10.94
N LEU A 639 -10.88 19.21 11.72
CA LEU A 639 -9.79 18.24 11.61
C LEU A 639 -10.19 17.00 10.78
N ASP A 640 -11.41 16.94 10.26
CA ASP A 640 -11.93 15.81 9.47
C ASP A 640 -12.23 16.27 8.04
N GLN A 641 -11.19 16.73 7.35
CA GLN A 641 -11.28 17.19 5.97
C GLN A 641 -10.68 16.15 5.03
N SER A 642 -11.47 15.73 4.04
CA SER A 642 -11.01 14.77 3.02
C SER A 642 -9.93 15.40 2.15
N GLY A 643 -8.71 14.91 2.31
CA GLY A 643 -7.55 15.48 1.67
C GLY A 643 -7.42 15.21 0.18
N PRO A 644 -6.61 16.01 -0.52
CA PRO A 644 -6.05 17.29 -0.07
C PRO A 644 -7.10 18.42 -0.16
N ALA A 645 -7.67 18.84 0.97
CA ALA A 645 -8.47 20.07 1.07
C ALA A 645 -7.53 21.26 0.87
N ARG A 646 -7.87 22.19 -0.04
CA ARG A 646 -6.91 23.13 -0.61
C ARG A 646 -6.76 24.40 0.23
N ILE A 647 -5.63 24.55 0.92
CA ILE A 647 -5.32 25.79 1.66
C ILE A 647 -4.78 26.85 0.69
N ILE A 648 -3.71 26.51 -0.05
CA ILE A 648 -3.13 27.34 -1.12
C ILE A 648 -2.90 26.44 -2.33
N SER A 649 -3.40 26.83 -3.50
CA SER A 649 -3.25 26.05 -4.72
C SER A 649 -2.85 26.93 -5.89
N PHE A 650 -1.96 26.43 -6.74
CA PHE A 650 -1.63 27.02 -8.04
C PHE A 650 -1.98 25.99 -9.11
N SER A 651 -3.24 26.00 -9.55
CA SER A 651 -3.86 24.88 -10.25
C SER A 651 -4.98 25.28 -11.19
N ASN A 652 -5.19 24.49 -12.24
CA ASN A 652 -6.28 24.71 -13.19
C ASN A 652 -7.56 23.95 -12.83
N ASP A 653 -7.39 22.74 -12.30
CA ASP A 653 -8.48 21.83 -11.96
C ASP A 653 -7.99 20.71 -11.01
N ILE A 654 -8.88 19.76 -10.71
CA ILE A 654 -8.59 18.62 -9.82
C ILE A 654 -7.46 17.68 -10.31
N THR A 655 -7.06 17.78 -11.57
CA THR A 655 -6.05 16.92 -12.23
C THR A 655 -4.81 17.67 -12.72
N HIS A 656 -4.83 19.00 -12.81
CA HIS A 656 -3.72 19.81 -13.32
C HIS A 656 -3.32 20.90 -12.32
N ARG A 657 -2.09 20.83 -11.81
CA ARG A 657 -1.56 21.81 -10.86
C ARG A 657 -0.05 21.94 -10.94
N ASN A 658 0.45 23.10 -10.52
CA ASN A 658 1.87 23.29 -10.22
C ASN A 658 2.16 22.90 -8.78
N PHE A 659 1.32 23.34 -7.83
CA PHE A 659 1.41 22.86 -6.45
C PHE A 659 0.06 22.91 -5.72
N THR A 660 -0.01 22.15 -4.62
CA THR A 660 -0.99 22.36 -3.54
C THR A 660 -0.29 22.29 -2.20
N PHE A 661 -0.59 23.25 -1.34
CA PHE A 661 -0.51 23.13 0.11
C PHE A 661 -1.93 22.94 0.66
N GLY A 662 -2.17 21.85 1.39
CA GLY A 662 -3.51 21.43 1.80
C GLY A 662 -3.55 20.76 3.16
N GLN A 663 -4.72 20.21 3.49
CA GLN A 663 -4.99 19.41 4.68
C GLN A 663 -5.59 18.05 4.29
N ASP A 664 -5.19 17.00 5.00
CA ASP A 664 -5.81 15.67 4.96
C ASP A 664 -5.98 15.16 6.39
N GLY A 665 -7.23 14.97 6.82
CA GLY A 665 -7.53 14.73 8.23
C GLY A 665 -6.96 15.84 9.11
N ASP A 666 -6.16 15.49 10.12
CA ASP A 666 -5.56 16.41 11.06
C ASP A 666 -4.11 16.83 10.70
N ARG A 667 -3.67 16.60 9.44
CA ARG A 667 -2.30 16.88 8.99
C ARG A 667 -2.26 17.81 7.79
N PHE A 668 -1.15 18.54 7.65
CA PHE A 668 -0.86 19.24 6.39
C PHE A 668 -0.39 18.27 5.32
N THR A 669 -0.67 18.59 4.06
CA THR A 669 -0.21 17.82 2.90
C THR A 669 0.31 18.75 1.81
N VAL A 670 1.34 18.31 1.10
CA VAL A 670 1.92 19.04 -0.03
C VAL A 670 1.96 18.17 -1.27
N ARG A 671 1.70 18.80 -2.42
CA ARG A 671 1.96 18.25 -3.76
C ARG A 671 2.69 19.30 -4.58
N ILE A 672 3.75 18.91 -5.26
CA ILE A 672 4.51 19.79 -6.17
C ILE A 672 4.71 19.04 -7.48
N ARG A 673 4.31 19.66 -8.59
CA ARG A 673 4.56 19.17 -9.94
C ARG A 673 6.01 19.43 -10.31
N THR A 674 6.67 18.41 -10.82
CA THR A 674 7.98 18.44 -11.47
C THR A 674 7.94 17.48 -12.66
N PRO A 675 8.96 17.47 -13.54
CA PRO A 675 9.06 16.47 -14.61
C PRO A 675 8.99 14.99 -14.17
N ARG A 676 9.19 14.68 -12.89
CA ARG A 676 9.09 13.32 -12.34
C ARG A 676 7.75 12.97 -11.73
N THR A 677 6.91 13.96 -11.49
CA THR A 677 5.55 13.76 -10.95
C THR A 677 4.54 13.94 -12.07
N GLY A 678 3.38 13.27 -11.99
CA GLY A 678 2.30 13.48 -12.97
C GLY A 678 1.81 14.94 -13.03
N ALA A 679 0.99 15.29 -14.02
CA ALA A 679 0.43 16.64 -14.18
C ALA A 679 -0.36 17.17 -12.96
N ASN A 680 -0.79 16.26 -12.07
CA ASN A 680 -1.46 16.55 -10.82
C ASN A 680 -0.52 16.68 -9.60
N GLY A 681 0.80 16.62 -9.81
CA GLY A 681 1.80 16.53 -8.74
C GLY A 681 1.72 15.22 -7.93
N LEU A 682 1.22 14.14 -8.54
CA LEU A 682 1.17 12.80 -7.94
C LEU A 682 2.50 12.06 -8.15
N GLY A 683 2.91 11.26 -7.17
CA GLY A 683 4.21 10.59 -7.09
C GLY A 683 5.24 11.33 -6.21
N GLY A 684 4.84 12.42 -5.56
CA GLY A 684 5.70 13.20 -4.65
C GLY A 684 4.93 13.82 -3.47
N GLU A 685 3.69 13.37 -3.26
CA GLU A 685 2.83 13.82 -2.17
C GLU A 685 3.29 13.28 -0.82
N PHE A 686 3.19 14.12 0.21
CA PHE A 686 3.45 13.69 1.59
C PHE A 686 2.64 14.53 2.57
N SER A 687 2.51 14.03 3.80
CA SER A 687 1.83 14.72 4.90
C SER A 687 2.77 15.00 6.06
N PHE A 688 2.75 16.23 6.57
CA PHE A 688 3.64 16.69 7.63
C PHE A 688 2.85 17.51 8.66
N GLY A 689 3.31 17.48 9.90
CA GLY A 689 2.71 18.29 10.96
C GLY A 689 1.30 17.87 11.37
N LYS A 690 0.97 18.10 12.64
CA LYS A 690 -0.40 17.94 13.15
C LYS A 690 -1.01 19.32 13.34
N ILE A 691 -2.26 19.46 12.94
CA ILE A 691 -3.08 20.66 13.13
C ILE A 691 -3.79 20.55 14.47
N GLU A 692 -3.66 21.59 15.30
CA GLU A 692 -4.41 21.69 16.54
C GLU A 692 -5.65 22.57 16.33
N ALA A 693 -6.83 22.01 16.61
CA ALA A 693 -8.10 22.70 16.42
C ALA A 693 -8.11 24.08 17.11
N GLY A 694 -8.43 25.11 16.33
CA GLY A 694 -8.57 26.49 16.79
C GLY A 694 -7.26 27.21 17.12
N LYS A 695 -6.09 26.58 16.96
CA LYS A 695 -4.80 27.21 17.24
C LYS A 695 -4.12 27.71 15.96
N PRO A 696 -3.73 28.99 15.89
CA PRO A 696 -2.91 29.49 14.81
C PRO A 696 -1.58 28.74 14.72
N THR A 697 -1.29 28.20 13.55
CA THR A 697 -0.05 27.47 13.26
C THR A 697 0.72 28.20 12.17
N HIS A 698 1.97 28.59 12.44
CA HIS A 698 2.86 29.16 11.44
C HIS A 698 3.46 28.03 10.62
N VAL A 699 3.24 28.08 9.31
CA VAL A 699 3.70 27.06 8.37
C VAL A 699 4.55 27.72 7.30
N ILE A 700 5.72 27.13 7.05
CA ILE A 700 6.55 27.45 5.89
C ILE A 700 6.75 26.16 5.10
N VAL A 701 6.47 26.18 3.81
CA VAL A 701 6.79 25.11 2.84
C VAL A 701 7.76 25.71 1.83
N SER A 702 9.01 25.24 1.82
CA SER A 702 10.08 25.78 0.99
C SER A 702 10.68 24.70 0.10
N TYR A 703 10.79 24.97 -1.19
CA TYR A 703 11.37 24.09 -2.20
C TYR A 703 12.76 24.58 -2.58
N PHE A 704 13.73 23.67 -2.55
CA PHE A 704 15.09 23.92 -3.00
C PHE A 704 15.76 22.61 -3.44
N ASP A 705 16.43 22.66 -4.60
CA ASP A 705 17.26 21.57 -5.13
C ASP A 705 16.57 20.20 -5.14
N GLY A 706 15.32 20.16 -5.61
CA GLY A 706 14.53 18.94 -5.67
C GLY A 706 13.87 18.51 -4.36
N ASN A 707 14.11 19.20 -3.25
CA ASN A 707 13.59 18.82 -1.93
C ASN A 707 12.60 19.87 -1.38
N VAL A 708 11.65 19.40 -0.58
CA VAL A 708 10.65 20.24 0.10
C VAL A 708 10.91 20.23 1.59
N TYR A 709 11.16 21.41 2.16
CA TYR A 709 11.42 21.67 3.55
C TYR A 709 10.18 22.26 4.19
N CYS A 710 9.63 21.57 5.18
CA CYS A 710 8.44 22.04 5.89
C CYS A 710 8.77 22.42 7.32
N TYR A 711 8.35 23.62 7.70
CA TYR A 711 8.55 24.16 9.04
C TYR A 711 7.20 24.39 9.71
N ILE A 712 7.13 24.07 11.00
CA ILE A 712 6.02 24.42 11.87
C ILE A 712 6.56 25.22 13.03
N ASN A 713 6.00 26.41 13.24
CA ASN A 713 6.35 27.28 14.35
C ASN A 713 7.88 27.50 14.44
N GLY A 714 8.49 27.79 13.28
CA GLY A 714 9.93 28.05 13.14
C GLY A 714 10.84 26.83 13.27
N LYS A 715 10.30 25.61 13.41
CA LYS A 715 11.09 24.37 13.49
C LYS A 715 10.93 23.55 12.21
N LEU A 716 12.04 23.06 11.66
CA LEU A 716 12.01 22.10 10.57
C LEU A 716 11.39 20.79 11.08
N VAL A 717 10.32 20.33 10.42
CA VAL A 717 9.58 19.12 10.82
C VAL A 717 9.56 18.06 9.73
N HIS A 718 9.93 18.40 8.49
CA HIS A 718 10.00 17.45 7.38
C HIS A 718 10.94 17.97 6.27
N VAL A 719 11.64 17.04 5.62
CA VAL A 719 12.37 17.25 4.37
C VAL A 719 11.99 16.11 3.43
N SER A 720 11.44 16.42 2.26
CA SER A 720 11.15 15.39 1.25
C SER A 720 12.45 14.93 0.59
N LYS A 721 12.49 13.67 0.12
CA LYS A 721 13.58 13.18 -0.73
C LYS A 721 13.14 13.27 -2.20
N GLY A 722 13.77 14.16 -2.96
CA GLY A 722 13.87 14.03 -4.41
C GLY A 722 12.58 14.06 -5.22
N THR A 723 12.04 15.26 -5.45
CA THR A 723 11.51 15.59 -6.78
C THR A 723 12.69 16.00 -7.65
N GLN A 724 13.49 15.04 -8.14
CA GLN A 724 14.76 15.30 -8.85
C GLN A 724 14.59 15.94 -10.25
N ALA A 725 13.83 17.01 -10.33
CA ALA A 725 13.72 17.84 -11.50
C ALA A 725 13.42 19.27 -11.04
N ASP A 726 13.00 20.11 -11.96
CA ASP A 726 12.82 21.54 -11.74
C ASP A 726 11.35 21.93 -11.99
N PHE A 727 11.08 23.23 -11.99
CA PHE A 727 9.78 23.78 -12.35
C PHE A 727 9.62 23.98 -13.88
N SER A 728 10.46 23.37 -14.72
CA SER A 728 10.41 23.56 -16.19
C SER A 728 9.08 23.16 -16.82
N ASN A 729 8.35 22.21 -16.21
CA ASN A 729 7.03 21.76 -16.68
C ASN A 729 5.86 22.48 -15.99
N TRP A 730 6.11 23.57 -15.27
CA TRP A 730 5.05 24.42 -14.72
C TRP A 730 4.36 25.20 -15.82
N GLU A 731 3.05 25.34 -15.68
CA GLU A 731 2.19 26.05 -16.63
C GLU A 731 1.50 27.22 -15.95
N ARG A 732 0.92 28.13 -16.74
CA ARG A 732 0.16 29.25 -16.19
C ARG A 732 -1.19 28.79 -15.64
N TYR A 733 -1.32 28.75 -14.32
CA TYR A 733 -2.56 28.46 -13.61
C TYR A 733 -3.01 29.63 -12.73
N PRO A 734 -4.25 29.66 -12.22
CA PRO A 734 -4.63 30.61 -11.17
C PRO A 734 -4.04 30.21 -9.81
N LEU A 735 -3.53 31.19 -9.07
CA LEU A 735 -3.24 31.08 -7.64
C LEU A 735 -4.53 31.40 -6.86
N LEU A 736 -4.86 30.52 -5.93
CA LEU A 736 -6.06 30.63 -5.12
C LEU A 736 -5.86 30.13 -3.68
N PHE A 737 -6.69 30.65 -2.79
CA PHE A 737 -6.70 30.34 -1.36
C PHE A 737 -8.06 29.75 -0.99
N GLY A 738 -8.08 28.52 -0.46
CA GLY A 738 -9.28 27.90 0.12
C GLY A 738 -10.05 26.88 -0.71
N ASP A 739 -9.72 26.67 -1.99
CA ASP A 739 -10.43 25.71 -2.85
C ASP A 739 -9.54 25.26 -4.04
N GLU A 740 -10.12 24.48 -4.95
CA GLU A 740 -9.60 24.13 -6.27
C GLU A 740 -10.16 25.05 -7.35
N ALA A 741 -9.43 25.31 -8.43
CA ALA A 741 -9.88 26.22 -9.48
C ALA A 741 -11.22 25.82 -10.15
N SER A 742 -11.55 24.53 -10.23
CA SER A 742 -12.85 24.03 -10.73
C SER A 742 -13.98 24.09 -9.68
N GLY A 743 -13.66 24.37 -8.42
CA GLY A 743 -14.57 24.23 -7.28
C GLY A 743 -14.71 22.78 -6.79
N GLY A 744 -15.18 22.62 -5.54
CA GLY A 744 -15.62 21.32 -4.99
C GLY A 744 -14.63 20.60 -4.07
N ARG A 745 -13.52 21.26 -3.68
CA ARG A 745 -12.55 20.75 -2.68
C ARG A 745 -12.20 21.86 -1.67
N ASN A 746 -13.24 22.53 -1.19
CA ASN A 746 -13.13 23.64 -0.26
C ASN A 746 -12.39 23.22 1.00
N TRP A 747 -11.52 24.09 1.47
CA TRP A 747 -10.91 24.00 2.78
C TRP A 747 -11.65 24.89 3.76
N GLU A 748 -12.01 24.32 4.90
CA GLU A 748 -12.70 25.04 5.97
C GLU A 748 -11.67 25.56 6.98
N GLY A 749 -11.45 26.87 6.99
CA GLY A 749 -10.55 27.50 7.94
C GLY A 749 -10.23 28.95 7.60
N LYS A 750 -9.26 29.48 8.34
CA LYS A 750 -8.77 30.85 8.24
C LYS A 750 -7.29 30.89 7.86
N LEU A 751 -6.97 31.79 6.94
CA LEU A 751 -5.62 32.01 6.43
C LEU A 751 -5.22 33.47 6.63
N SER A 752 -3.99 33.71 7.07
CA SER A 752 -3.46 35.06 7.28
C SER A 752 -1.94 35.09 7.15
N ARG A 753 -1.34 36.29 7.10
CA ARG A 753 0.11 36.51 6.94
C ARG A 753 0.70 35.67 5.81
N ILE A 754 0.15 35.80 4.61
CA ILE A 754 0.53 34.98 3.46
C ILE A 754 1.67 35.67 2.74
N ALA A 755 2.78 34.98 2.55
CA ALA A 755 3.85 35.43 1.67
C ALA A 755 4.29 34.26 0.77
N ILE A 756 4.45 34.54 -0.51
CA ILE A 756 5.00 33.58 -1.48
C ILE A 756 6.29 34.16 -2.04
N TYR A 757 7.35 33.38 -1.99
CA TYR A 757 8.67 33.74 -2.49
C TYR A 757 9.12 32.79 -3.59
N SER A 758 9.95 33.30 -4.49
CA SER A 758 10.69 32.54 -5.51
C SER A 758 12.12 32.25 -5.05
N ARG A 759 12.28 31.97 -3.75
CA ARG A 759 13.55 31.61 -3.13
C ARG A 759 13.32 30.67 -1.95
N PHE A 760 14.37 29.98 -1.56
CA PHE A 760 14.44 29.15 -0.37
C PHE A 760 14.48 29.99 0.92
N VAL A 761 13.97 29.40 2.00
CA VAL A 761 14.07 29.92 3.37
C VAL A 761 14.83 28.92 4.22
N SER A 762 15.96 29.34 4.79
CA SER A 762 16.80 28.50 5.65
C SER A 762 16.17 28.24 7.01
N VAL A 763 16.77 27.33 7.78
CA VAL A 763 16.32 26.96 9.13
C VAL A 763 16.35 28.18 10.07
N GLU A 764 17.43 28.97 10.03
CA GLU A 764 17.62 30.15 10.86
C GLU A 764 16.61 31.24 10.48
N GLU A 765 16.37 31.42 9.18
CA GLU A 765 15.40 32.39 8.69
C GLU A 765 13.96 31.98 9.06
N ALA A 766 13.61 30.70 8.94
CA ALA A 766 12.30 30.18 9.36
C ALA A 766 12.04 30.42 10.85
N ALA A 767 13.06 30.16 11.71
CA ALA A 767 12.99 30.44 13.14
C ALA A 767 12.84 31.94 13.44
N HIS A 768 13.50 32.81 12.67
CA HIS A 768 13.35 34.27 12.79
C HIS A 768 11.96 34.73 12.35
N LYS A 769 11.48 34.29 11.19
CA LYS A 769 10.14 34.58 10.66
C LYS A 769 9.03 34.20 11.63
N PHE A 770 9.16 33.06 12.31
CA PHE A 770 8.21 32.67 13.33
C PHE A 770 8.12 33.70 14.48
N LYS A 771 9.25 34.23 14.95
CA LYS A 771 9.24 35.28 15.98
C LYS A 771 8.51 36.54 15.53
N LEU A 772 8.53 36.87 14.24
CA LEU A 772 7.84 38.04 13.68
C LEU A 772 6.31 37.90 13.66
N VAL A 773 5.81 36.66 13.68
CA VAL A 773 4.37 36.36 13.71
C VAL A 773 3.88 35.93 15.10
N GLN A 774 4.78 35.78 16.07
CA GLN A 774 4.44 35.54 17.48
C GLN A 774 4.08 36.86 18.19
N GLY A 775 2.84 36.96 18.68
CA GLY A 775 2.47 37.98 19.68
C GLY A 775 2.02 39.36 19.17
N LYS A 776 1.40 39.45 17.99
CA LYS A 776 0.68 40.66 17.54
C LYS A 776 -0.70 40.32 16.99
#